data_AF-A0A7Y0IJI7-F1
#
_entry.id   AF-A0A7Y0IJI7-F1
#
_cell.length_a   1.000
_cell.length_b   1.000
_cell.length_c   1.000
_cell.angle_alpha   90.00
_cell.angle_beta   90.00
_cell.angle_gamma   90.00
#
_symmetry.space_group_name_H-M   'P 1'
#
loop_
_entity.id
_entity.type
_entity.pdbx_description
1 polymer ?
#
loop_
_entity_poly.entity_id
_entity_poly.type
_entity_poly.pdbx_seq_one_letter_code
_entity_poly.pdbx_strand_id
1 'polypeptide(L)'
;MKKKCLLLFLLCATVCARAQVTPSGNAKIVEQLMDHQISYSTGRPNIQIPLYEIDFAGMKIPISLNYGATGLALGQMSGPVGAGWSLSTNYQISRTVRGRPDELYQKPSFDGVYLEKTQAEAPQAYMPGALPSRKWRDVYLSKFMKPDVANGDAPTSIYNSELYQLDSEILDSESDIFRYTALNYSGRFIFVDRAPNFTVQQLDENNFIFNLKYYKGSAPSEGNFFIANDINGNRYEFRATQGSVATNVWSLSNVRSKSGDTLKFNYDYQSITNKAFGEHIYVKEGCRECLPYNNSIPNYFRRDTAKVVDIASNDKLYSIDFPEGHLMYSYDNTVVNGINEVLLKELQVLDWDQNLVRKIKFIYQVGTRYALLSTLEISGGSEEPLVYNFNYNLSNENNQLLDEIPMSPNQWGYISGRNNVTGSTKKESVPFGDNVPILSIFDPNGNGLSPLSPTSHLLSWFISPLDIGSAYEVSTHKPKYMLSEITNPFGGKTTYEFENNVAYNSITNGYRIREIKQTDGAGNYQRKTYTYGDNDDDTVHPDPLGSGYVSNSYFATPLSNYIRQGVEIGVLPDNLGDPSNWMLFNTYNINNQSEAEKELAGINENGVYYNRVTERIYNGQVPLTKIEFVFDTAQNIVEAAPYTRNLSPLIAGRGTISRQYVPMAVTSVMLGYRPELKEKNSYVFINGTWKKQLKEEYKYRSFTPENYSSYKNLSISNFAIHNQDYTAGMGLEDLYSNTNIDSIFDFHFYDLIITGPRKLLNKTVTNYTE
;
A
#
# COMPACT_ATOMS: atom_id res chain seq x y z
N MET A 1 69.34 1.60 -38.30
CA MET A 1 68.81 0.45 -37.52
C MET A 1 68.29 0.80 -36.10
N LYS A 2 67.89 2.05 -35.79
CA LYS A 2 67.37 2.42 -34.44
C LYS A 2 65.91 2.93 -34.39
N LYS A 3 65.15 2.85 -35.50
CA LYS A 3 63.75 3.33 -35.55
C LYS A 3 62.67 2.24 -35.69
N LYS A 4 63.04 0.95 -35.80
CA LYS A 4 62.08 -0.16 -35.89
C LYS A 4 61.83 -0.93 -34.58
N CYS A 5 62.68 -0.76 -33.55
CA CYS A 5 62.45 -1.40 -32.23
C CYS A 5 61.50 -0.63 -31.31
N LEU A 6 61.31 0.69 -31.50
CA LEU A 6 60.44 1.47 -30.63
C LEU A 6 58.94 1.31 -30.97
N LEU A 7 58.61 0.99 -32.22
CA LEU A 7 57.22 0.79 -32.65
C LEU A 7 56.66 -0.60 -32.26
N LEU A 8 57.53 -1.60 -32.06
CA LEU A 8 57.09 -2.94 -31.65
C LEU A 8 56.90 -3.05 -30.13
N PHE A 9 57.59 -2.21 -29.33
CA PHE A 9 57.37 -2.12 -27.89
C PHE A 9 56.13 -1.28 -27.51
N LEU A 10 55.75 -0.32 -28.37
CA LEU A 10 54.52 0.48 -28.19
C LEU A 10 53.24 -0.23 -28.70
N LEU A 11 53.34 -1.21 -29.60
CA LEU A 11 52.18 -2.03 -30.00
C LEU A 11 51.92 -3.23 -29.07
N CYS A 12 52.91 -3.68 -28.30
CA CYS A 12 52.74 -4.80 -27.36
C CYS A 12 52.24 -4.33 -25.97
N ALA A 13 52.36 -3.03 -25.66
CA ALA A 13 51.83 -2.44 -24.42
C ALA A 13 50.36 -2.00 -24.53
N THR A 14 49.79 -1.91 -25.74
CA THR A 14 48.38 -1.53 -25.99
C THR A 14 47.44 -2.72 -26.21
N VAL A 15 47.91 -3.96 -26.04
CA VAL A 15 47.08 -5.18 -26.14
C VAL A 15 47.01 -5.98 -24.82
N CYS A 16 47.68 -5.52 -23.76
CA CYS A 16 47.55 -6.11 -22.40
C CYS A 16 46.86 -5.19 -21.37
N ALA A 17 46.20 -4.12 -21.81
CA ALA A 17 45.27 -3.36 -20.97
C ALA A 17 43.81 -3.74 -21.29
N ARG A 18 43.50 -5.05 -21.29
CA ARG A 18 42.12 -5.50 -21.02
C ARG A 18 41.93 -5.37 -19.51
N ALA A 19 41.04 -4.46 -19.12
CA ALA A 19 40.54 -4.20 -17.77
C ALA A 19 41.05 -5.16 -16.67
N GLN A 20 42.26 -4.93 -16.19
CA GLN A 20 42.68 -5.45 -14.91
C GLN A 20 42.22 -4.43 -13.88
N VAL A 21 41.01 -4.66 -13.34
CA VAL A 21 40.49 -3.91 -12.20
C VAL A 21 41.47 -4.15 -11.05
N THR A 22 42.29 -3.14 -10.72
CA THR A 22 43.19 -3.21 -9.57
C THR A 22 42.36 -3.24 -8.28
N PRO A 23 42.58 -4.21 -7.37
CA PRO A 23 41.84 -4.30 -6.11
C PRO A 23 42.37 -3.25 -5.14
N SER A 24 41.81 -2.04 -5.19
CA SER A 24 41.97 -1.00 -4.16
C SER A 24 40.64 -0.42 -3.69
N GLY A 25 39.51 -0.99 -4.14
CA GLY A 25 38.15 -0.55 -3.81
C GLY A 25 37.53 -1.20 -2.59
N ASN A 26 38.11 -2.26 -2.01
CA ASN A 26 37.42 -3.09 -1.00
C ASN A 26 37.08 -2.33 0.30
N ALA A 27 37.96 -1.45 0.78
CA ALA A 27 37.68 -0.61 1.95
C ALA A 27 36.67 0.51 1.63
N LYS A 28 36.73 1.09 0.43
CA LYS A 28 35.88 2.21 0.00
C LYS A 28 34.46 1.78 -0.38
N ILE A 29 34.31 0.56 -0.89
CA ILE A 29 33.02 -0.10 -1.13
C ILE A 29 32.34 -0.44 0.21
N VAL A 30 33.11 -0.90 1.20
CA VAL A 30 32.64 -1.10 2.58
C VAL A 30 32.23 0.23 3.21
N GLU A 31 33.01 1.30 3.02
CA GLU A 31 32.74 2.64 3.54
C GLU A 31 31.52 3.31 2.86
N GLN A 32 31.31 3.11 1.56
CA GLN A 32 30.11 3.58 0.83
C GLN A 32 28.84 2.77 1.13
N LEU A 33 29.00 1.49 1.51
CA LEU A 33 27.92 0.63 2.02
C LEU A 33 27.49 1.01 3.45
N MET A 34 28.28 1.81 4.17
CA MET A 34 28.15 2.09 5.59
C MET A 34 27.36 3.35 5.96
N ASP A 35 26.93 4.17 5.00
CA ASP A 35 26.07 5.32 5.30
C ASP A 35 24.63 5.06 4.85
N HIS A 36 23.91 4.27 5.66
CA HIS A 36 22.46 4.10 5.49
C HIS A 36 21.77 5.43 5.71
N GLN A 37 21.39 6.11 4.64
CA GLN A 37 20.57 7.31 4.72
C GLN A 37 19.20 6.95 5.28
N ILE A 38 18.68 7.73 6.22
CA ILE A 38 17.34 7.57 6.74
C ILE A 38 16.44 8.60 6.09
N SER A 39 15.24 8.18 5.72
CA SER A 39 14.16 9.12 5.48
C SER A 39 13.74 9.71 6.83
N TYR A 40 14.42 10.77 7.28
CA TYR A 40 14.23 11.32 8.63
C TYR A 40 12.78 11.65 8.95
N SER A 41 12.00 12.13 7.97
CA SER A 41 10.59 12.42 8.20
C SER A 41 9.75 11.19 8.56
N THR A 42 10.16 9.97 8.18
CA THR A 42 9.42 8.72 8.42
C THR A 42 10.14 7.74 9.35
N GLY A 43 11.42 7.98 9.67
CA GLY A 43 12.24 7.08 10.46
C GLY A 43 12.57 5.75 9.77
N ARG A 44 12.45 5.67 8.44
CA ARG A 44 12.76 4.45 7.68
C ARG A 44 14.20 4.48 7.15
N PRO A 45 15.03 3.46 7.45
CA PRO A 45 16.38 3.35 6.92
C PRO A 45 16.35 2.91 5.45
N ASN A 46 17.21 3.51 4.63
CA ASN A 46 17.48 3.08 3.26
C ASN A 46 18.64 2.07 3.27
N ILE A 47 18.30 0.78 3.24
CA ILE A 47 19.28 -0.31 3.22
C ILE A 47 19.40 -0.83 1.79
N GLN A 48 20.57 -0.58 1.18
CA GLN A 48 20.87 -0.92 -0.20
C GLN A 48 22.21 -1.67 -0.29
N ILE A 49 22.24 -2.76 -1.06
CA ILE A 49 23.46 -3.51 -1.38
C ILE A 49 23.67 -3.45 -2.90
N PRO A 50 24.72 -2.77 -3.39
CA PRO A 50 25.04 -2.73 -4.80
C PRO A 50 25.57 -4.09 -5.26
N LEU A 51 24.99 -4.63 -6.32
CA LEU A 51 25.34 -5.93 -6.90
C LEU A 51 26.18 -5.76 -8.17
N TYR A 52 25.81 -4.80 -9.01
CA TYR A 52 26.49 -4.46 -10.27
C TYR A 52 26.08 -3.06 -10.72
N GLU A 53 26.80 -2.48 -11.67
CA GLU A 53 26.46 -1.18 -12.27
C GLU A 53 26.58 -1.29 -13.79
N ILE A 54 25.51 -0.99 -14.51
CA ILE A 54 25.52 -0.96 -15.97
C ILE A 54 25.95 0.44 -16.42
N ASP A 55 26.90 0.51 -17.35
CA ASP A 55 27.19 1.74 -18.09
C ASP A 55 26.27 1.85 -19.31
N PHE A 56 25.46 2.90 -19.34
CA PHE A 56 24.51 3.16 -20.41
C PHE A 56 24.60 4.62 -20.87
N ALA A 57 25.30 4.85 -21.99
CA ALA A 57 25.45 6.17 -22.59
C ALA A 57 25.95 7.26 -21.59
N GLY A 58 26.87 6.89 -20.69
CA GLY A 58 27.37 7.77 -19.63
C GLY A 58 26.47 7.89 -18.41
N MET A 59 25.31 7.22 -18.39
CA MET A 59 24.48 7.00 -17.21
C MET A 59 24.92 5.71 -16.51
N LYS A 60 25.17 5.80 -15.20
CA LYS A 60 25.38 4.64 -14.35
C LYS A 60 24.05 4.15 -13.80
N ILE A 61 23.71 2.90 -14.09
CA ILE A 61 22.46 2.27 -13.65
C ILE A 61 22.81 1.22 -12.59
N PRO A 62 22.51 1.50 -11.31
CA PRO A 62 22.84 0.57 -10.23
C PRO A 62 21.86 -0.61 -10.21
N ILE A 63 22.42 -1.81 -10.27
CA ILE A 63 21.74 -3.07 -9.94
C ILE A 63 21.95 -3.31 -8.46
N SER A 64 20.92 -3.12 -7.65
CA SER A 64 21.01 -3.19 -6.20
C SER A 64 19.87 -3.97 -5.59
N LEU A 65 20.17 -4.57 -4.44
CA LEU A 65 19.21 -5.20 -3.57
C LEU A 65 18.79 -4.17 -2.49
N ASN A 66 17.50 -3.92 -2.33
CA ASN A 66 16.95 -2.89 -1.44
C ASN A 66 15.99 -3.50 -0.42
N TYR A 67 16.13 -3.17 0.86
CA TYR A 67 15.24 -3.66 1.93
C TYR A 67 14.22 -2.58 2.35
N GLY A 68 12.94 -2.94 2.33
CA GLY A 68 11.84 -2.12 2.82
C GLY A 68 11.58 -2.35 4.30
N ALA A 69 12.04 -1.44 5.15
CA ALA A 69 11.94 -1.55 6.61
C ALA A 69 10.56 -1.15 7.19
N THR A 70 9.46 -1.63 6.58
CA THR A 70 8.07 -1.28 6.96
C THR A 70 7.36 -2.33 7.81
N GLY A 71 7.93 -3.53 7.92
CA GLY A 71 7.24 -4.72 8.42
C GLY A 71 6.65 -5.54 7.28
N LEU A 72 6.34 -6.82 7.56
CA LEU A 72 5.66 -7.70 6.62
C LEU A 72 4.18 -7.77 6.94
N ALA A 73 3.34 -7.54 5.93
CA ALA A 73 1.89 -7.64 6.07
C ALA A 73 1.44 -9.11 6.07
N LEU A 74 0.39 -9.42 6.84
CA LEU A 74 -0.24 -10.74 6.79
C LEU A 74 -0.74 -11.01 5.36
N GLY A 75 -0.31 -12.12 4.79
CA GLY A 75 -0.67 -12.49 3.43
C GLY A 75 0.18 -11.90 2.33
N GLN A 76 1.15 -11.06 2.65
CA GLN A 76 2.14 -10.65 1.65
C GLN A 76 2.88 -11.88 1.09
N MET A 77 3.18 -11.90 -0.21
CA MET A 77 4.12 -12.86 -0.79
C MET A 77 5.56 -12.48 -0.44
N SER A 78 6.49 -13.43 -0.50
CA SER A 78 7.91 -13.13 -0.28
C SER A 78 8.47 -12.24 -1.40
N GLY A 79 7.95 -12.40 -2.62
CA GLY A 79 8.49 -11.72 -3.81
C GLY A 79 9.79 -12.39 -4.30
N PRO A 80 10.33 -11.94 -5.44
CA PRO A 80 11.38 -12.68 -6.16
C PRO A 80 12.71 -12.72 -5.44
N VAL A 81 12.99 -11.82 -4.50
CA VAL A 81 14.27 -11.80 -3.76
C VAL A 81 14.10 -12.00 -2.25
N GLY A 82 12.98 -12.61 -1.85
CA GLY A 82 12.65 -12.87 -0.44
C GLY A 82 11.94 -11.70 0.24
N ALA A 83 11.17 -12.00 1.29
CA ALA A 83 10.25 -11.06 1.90
C ALA A 83 10.96 -9.81 2.45
N GLY A 84 10.39 -8.65 2.15
CA GLY A 84 10.94 -7.34 2.53
C GLY A 84 12.06 -6.84 1.62
N TRP A 85 12.57 -7.67 0.70
CA TRP A 85 13.59 -7.28 -0.27
C TRP A 85 13.00 -7.01 -1.66
N SER A 86 13.66 -6.13 -2.40
CA SER A 86 13.36 -5.83 -3.79
C SER A 86 14.65 -5.64 -4.58
N LEU A 87 14.63 -5.91 -5.88
CA LEU A 87 15.75 -5.67 -6.79
C LEU A 87 15.47 -4.40 -7.59
N SER A 88 16.48 -3.54 -7.79
CA SER A 88 16.32 -2.25 -8.47
C SER A 88 15.87 -2.35 -9.93
N THR A 89 15.91 -3.54 -10.53
CA THR A 89 15.59 -3.78 -11.95
C THR A 89 14.10 -4.03 -12.24
N ASN A 90 13.26 -4.03 -11.20
CA ASN A 90 11.81 -4.15 -11.38
C ASN A 90 11.18 -2.82 -11.82
N TYR A 91 11.44 -2.42 -13.07
CA TYR A 91 10.92 -1.21 -13.67
C TYR A 91 9.59 -1.48 -14.35
N GLN A 92 8.55 -0.79 -13.90
CA GLN A 92 7.19 -0.98 -14.40
C GLN A 92 6.34 0.25 -14.12
N ILE A 93 5.23 0.35 -14.83
CA ILE A 93 4.06 1.12 -14.42
C ILE A 93 3.05 0.14 -13.85
N SER A 94 2.53 0.38 -12.66
CA SER A 94 1.40 -0.36 -12.10
C SER A 94 0.28 0.57 -11.71
N ARG A 95 -0.92 0.03 -11.51
CA ARG A 95 -2.07 0.80 -11.01
C ARG A 95 -2.79 0.11 -9.88
N THR A 96 -3.39 0.92 -9.03
CA THR A 96 -4.51 0.51 -8.18
C THR A 96 -5.79 0.99 -8.83
N VAL A 97 -6.66 0.05 -9.20
CA VAL A 97 -7.95 0.38 -9.80
C VAL A 97 -8.92 0.86 -8.73
N ARG A 98 -9.50 2.04 -8.90
CA ARG A 98 -10.59 2.57 -8.07
C ARG A 98 -11.85 2.62 -8.90
N GLY A 99 -12.94 2.02 -8.44
CA GLY A 99 -14.09 1.80 -9.32
C GLY A 99 -13.71 0.89 -10.49
N ARG A 100 -13.55 1.46 -11.70
CA ARG A 100 -13.24 0.72 -12.93
C ARG A 100 -12.03 1.30 -13.69
N PRO A 101 -11.35 0.50 -14.53
CA PRO A 101 -10.20 0.95 -15.32
C PRO A 101 -10.42 2.26 -16.10
N ASP A 102 -9.61 3.29 -15.80
CA ASP A 102 -9.69 4.64 -16.40
C ASP A 102 -9.67 4.64 -17.95
N GLU A 103 -8.98 3.69 -18.58
CA GLU A 103 -8.80 3.63 -20.03
C GLU A 103 -10.00 3.04 -20.80
N LEU A 104 -10.89 2.36 -20.07
CA LEU A 104 -12.06 1.68 -20.60
C LEU A 104 -13.36 2.45 -20.33
N TYR A 105 -13.41 3.22 -19.24
CA TYR A 105 -14.65 3.87 -18.78
C TYR A 105 -14.51 5.39 -18.68
N GLN A 106 -15.51 6.11 -19.19
CA GLN A 106 -15.52 7.57 -19.19
C GLN A 106 -15.80 8.13 -17.80
N LYS A 107 -15.16 9.26 -17.50
CA LYS A 107 -15.44 10.07 -16.31
C LYS A 107 -16.47 11.15 -16.65
N PRO A 108 -17.66 11.16 -16.04
CA PRO A 108 -18.65 12.20 -16.30
C PRO A 108 -18.26 13.51 -15.62
N SER A 109 -18.77 14.63 -16.15
CA SER A 109 -18.78 15.87 -15.38
C SER A 109 -19.89 15.82 -14.31
N PHE A 110 -19.57 16.31 -13.12
CA PHE A 110 -20.54 16.46 -12.02
C PHE A 110 -21.11 17.88 -11.93
N ASP A 111 -20.79 18.76 -12.88
CA ASP A 111 -21.33 20.11 -12.93
C ASP A 111 -22.84 20.07 -13.15
N GLY A 112 -23.60 20.69 -12.25
CA GLY A 112 -25.06 20.69 -12.31
C GLY A 112 -25.72 19.36 -11.93
N VAL A 113 -24.97 18.34 -11.49
CA VAL A 113 -25.52 17.07 -10.98
C VAL A 113 -25.71 17.14 -9.47
N TYR A 114 -26.97 17.08 -9.00
CA TYR A 114 -27.34 17.21 -7.59
C TYR A 114 -27.75 15.86 -6.99
N LEU A 115 -26.81 14.94 -6.82
CA LEU A 115 -27.10 13.62 -6.24
C LEU A 115 -27.42 13.68 -4.74
N GLU A 116 -26.88 14.67 -4.04
CA GLU A 116 -26.99 14.73 -2.58
C GLU A 116 -28.29 15.36 -2.06
N LYS A 117 -28.99 16.14 -2.88
CA LYS A 117 -30.19 16.91 -2.49
C LYS A 117 -31.46 16.16 -2.86
N THR A 118 -32.43 16.14 -1.96
CA THR A 118 -33.79 15.71 -2.29
C THR A 118 -34.54 16.82 -3.04
N GLN A 119 -35.65 16.44 -3.70
CA GLN A 119 -36.55 17.39 -4.36
C GLN A 119 -37.08 18.48 -3.41
N ALA A 120 -37.15 18.22 -2.09
CA ALA A 120 -37.61 19.16 -1.08
C ALA A 120 -36.53 20.17 -0.63
N GLU A 121 -35.24 19.88 -0.86
CA GLU A 121 -34.09 20.67 -0.39
C GLU A 121 -33.49 21.56 -1.49
N ALA A 122 -33.99 21.46 -2.72
CA ALA A 122 -33.50 22.25 -3.85
C ALA A 122 -34.21 23.63 -3.91
N PRO A 123 -33.50 24.74 -4.16
CA PRO A 123 -34.11 26.07 -4.28
C PRO A 123 -35.14 26.11 -5.42
N GLN A 124 -36.35 26.62 -5.14
CA GLN A 124 -37.47 26.73 -6.11
C GLN A 124 -37.15 27.51 -7.41
N ALA A 125 -36.05 28.25 -7.46
CA ALA A 125 -35.63 29.02 -8.64
C ALA A 125 -35.07 28.16 -9.79
N TYR A 126 -34.81 26.87 -9.57
CA TYR A 126 -34.24 25.98 -10.58
C TYR A 126 -35.36 25.16 -11.26
N MET A 127 -35.74 25.63 -12.45
CA MET A 127 -36.63 25.08 -13.49
C MET A 127 -37.85 24.18 -13.08
N PRO A 128 -39.07 24.50 -13.55
CA PRO A 128 -40.22 23.61 -13.42
C PRO A 128 -40.10 22.44 -14.41
N GLY A 129 -39.79 21.23 -13.94
CA GLY A 129 -39.93 20.01 -14.75
C GLY A 129 -39.12 18.76 -14.37
N ALA A 130 -38.00 18.85 -13.65
CA ALA A 130 -37.22 17.65 -13.30
C ALA A 130 -36.22 17.94 -12.16
N LEU A 131 -36.70 17.93 -10.91
CA LEU A 131 -35.81 17.57 -9.81
C LEU A 131 -35.77 16.03 -9.78
N PRO A 132 -34.59 15.41 -9.66
CA PRO A 132 -34.48 13.97 -9.75
C PRO A 132 -35.22 13.29 -8.60
N SER A 133 -36.15 12.37 -8.90
CA SER A 133 -36.73 11.50 -7.86
C SER A 133 -35.66 10.58 -7.29
N ARG A 134 -35.88 9.99 -6.11
CA ARG A 134 -34.95 9.01 -5.51
C ARG A 134 -34.64 7.87 -6.50
N LYS A 135 -35.66 7.44 -7.26
CA LYS A 135 -35.51 6.48 -8.35
C LYS A 135 -34.59 6.97 -9.46
N TRP A 136 -34.79 8.17 -10.00
CA TRP A 136 -33.90 8.70 -11.04
C TRP A 136 -32.45 8.72 -10.56
N ARG A 137 -32.23 9.16 -9.31
CA ARG A 137 -30.90 9.25 -8.71
C ARG A 137 -30.24 7.88 -8.65
N ASP A 138 -30.93 6.88 -8.12
CA ASP A 138 -30.35 5.55 -7.92
C ASP A 138 -30.16 4.82 -9.26
N VAL A 139 -31.02 5.07 -10.24
CA VAL A 139 -30.82 4.64 -11.63
C VAL A 139 -29.58 5.30 -12.26
N TYR A 140 -29.31 6.57 -11.99
CA TYR A 140 -28.07 7.22 -12.44
C TYR A 140 -26.84 6.66 -11.71
N LEU A 141 -26.95 6.45 -10.40
CA LEU A 141 -25.89 5.92 -9.55
C LEU A 141 -25.51 4.47 -9.92
N SER A 142 -26.45 3.66 -10.40
CA SER A 142 -26.18 2.28 -10.83
C SER A 142 -25.17 2.22 -11.98
N LYS A 143 -25.05 3.28 -12.80
CA LYS A 143 -24.05 3.38 -13.88
C LYS A 143 -22.62 3.23 -13.38
N PHE A 144 -22.33 3.55 -12.12
CA PHE A 144 -20.99 3.47 -11.51
C PHE A 144 -20.69 2.11 -10.85
N MET A 145 -21.70 1.25 -10.67
CA MET A 145 -21.59 0.00 -9.92
C MET A 145 -21.21 -1.19 -10.79
N LYS A 146 -20.20 -1.97 -10.41
CA LYS A 146 -19.76 -3.15 -11.18
C LYS A 146 -20.92 -4.17 -11.35
N PRO A 147 -21.21 -4.61 -12.58
CA PRO A 147 -22.15 -5.70 -12.81
C PRO A 147 -21.76 -6.95 -12.03
N ASP A 148 -22.72 -7.52 -11.31
CA ASP A 148 -22.60 -8.80 -10.66
C ASP A 148 -22.92 -9.92 -11.65
N VAL A 149 -21.87 -10.52 -12.20
CA VAL A 149 -21.95 -11.58 -13.21
C VAL A 149 -22.68 -12.82 -12.68
N ALA A 150 -22.63 -13.07 -11.36
CA ALA A 150 -23.36 -14.18 -10.74
C ALA A 150 -24.88 -13.94 -10.71
N ASN A 151 -25.31 -12.70 -10.96
CA ASN A 151 -26.69 -12.22 -10.90
C ASN A 151 -27.21 -11.70 -12.25
N GLY A 152 -26.72 -12.26 -13.37
CA GLY A 152 -27.18 -11.91 -14.71
C GLY A 152 -26.76 -10.51 -15.16
N ASP A 153 -25.58 -10.06 -14.71
CA ASP A 153 -24.97 -8.77 -15.04
C ASP A 153 -25.76 -7.54 -14.52
N ALA A 154 -26.60 -7.71 -13.48
CA ALA A 154 -27.18 -6.58 -12.76
C ALA A 154 -26.07 -5.69 -12.18
N PRO A 155 -26.13 -4.35 -12.29
CA PRO A 155 -25.14 -3.45 -11.66
C PRO A 155 -25.11 -3.57 -10.13
N THR A 156 -26.08 -4.24 -9.51
CA THR A 156 -26.16 -4.45 -8.06
C THR A 156 -26.63 -5.88 -7.75
N SER A 157 -26.47 -6.31 -6.50
CA SER A 157 -27.14 -7.52 -6.01
C SER A 157 -28.66 -7.34 -5.85
N ILE A 158 -29.22 -6.18 -6.22
CA ILE A 158 -30.66 -5.97 -6.39
C ILE A 158 -31.01 -6.27 -7.85
N TYR A 159 -31.64 -7.43 -8.08
CA TYR A 159 -32.20 -7.77 -9.39
C TYR A 159 -33.49 -6.97 -9.62
N ASN A 160 -33.36 -5.76 -10.18
CA ASN A 160 -34.48 -4.88 -10.53
C ASN A 160 -34.35 -4.39 -11.97
N SER A 161 -35.34 -4.72 -12.82
CA SER A 161 -35.39 -4.33 -14.23
C SER A 161 -35.29 -2.82 -14.47
N GLU A 162 -35.61 -1.99 -13.48
CA GLU A 162 -35.47 -0.52 -13.56
C GLU A 162 -34.03 -0.04 -13.43
N LEU A 163 -33.16 -0.83 -12.78
CA LEU A 163 -31.71 -0.59 -12.69
C LEU A 163 -30.97 -1.16 -13.90
N TYR A 164 -31.59 -2.08 -14.64
CA TYR A 164 -31.15 -2.54 -15.95
C TYR A 164 -31.51 -1.50 -17.01
N GLN A 165 -30.64 -0.51 -17.19
CA GLN A 165 -30.83 0.42 -18.31
C GLN A 165 -30.16 -0.11 -19.58
N LEU A 166 -30.99 -0.20 -20.62
CA LEU A 166 -30.75 -0.67 -21.99
C LEU A 166 -29.82 0.24 -22.82
N ASP A 167 -29.34 1.36 -22.28
CA ASP A 167 -28.42 2.29 -22.95
C ASP A 167 -27.03 2.27 -22.29
N SER A 168 -26.21 1.33 -22.76
CA SER A 168 -24.73 1.20 -22.88
C SER A 168 -23.70 2.04 -22.07
N GLU A 169 -24.07 3.05 -21.29
CA GLU A 169 -23.13 3.99 -20.69
C GLU A 169 -22.76 3.60 -19.26
N ILE A 170 -21.77 2.72 -19.17
CA ILE A 170 -21.10 2.34 -17.93
C ILE A 170 -20.03 3.40 -17.62
N LEU A 171 -20.10 4.01 -16.44
CA LEU A 171 -19.28 5.18 -16.07
C LEU A 171 -18.31 4.90 -14.93
N ASP A 172 -17.23 5.65 -14.85
CA ASP A 172 -16.34 5.56 -13.70
C ASP A 172 -15.98 6.96 -13.18
N SER A 173 -16.19 7.16 -11.89
CA SER A 173 -16.05 8.46 -11.23
C SER A 173 -14.74 8.60 -10.46
N GLU A 174 -14.10 7.49 -10.14
CA GLU A 174 -12.92 7.46 -9.29
C GLU A 174 -11.67 7.32 -10.14
N SER A 175 -10.72 8.23 -9.99
CA SER A 175 -9.45 8.13 -10.72
C SER A 175 -8.60 6.96 -10.19
N ASP A 176 -8.12 6.11 -11.09
CA ASP A 176 -7.07 5.13 -10.78
C ASP A 176 -5.79 5.86 -10.34
N ILE A 177 -5.03 5.24 -9.44
CA ILE A 177 -3.70 5.74 -9.05
C ILE A 177 -2.64 4.85 -9.68
N PHE A 178 -1.84 5.46 -10.56
CA PHE A 178 -0.71 4.81 -11.21
C PHE A 178 0.58 5.11 -10.47
N ARG A 179 1.49 4.14 -10.48
CA ARG A 179 2.86 4.20 -9.95
C ARG A 179 3.81 3.80 -11.05
N TYR A 180 4.98 4.43 -11.12
CA TYR A 180 6.03 4.02 -12.04
C TYR A 180 7.40 3.97 -11.36
N THR A 181 8.23 3.05 -11.85
CA THR A 181 9.67 2.95 -11.59
C THR A 181 10.39 2.77 -12.92
N ALA A 182 11.45 3.54 -13.15
CA ALA A 182 12.13 3.63 -14.44
C ALA A 182 13.58 4.11 -14.26
N LEU A 183 14.54 3.19 -14.18
CA LEU A 183 15.94 3.51 -13.87
C LEU A 183 16.05 4.39 -12.60
N ASN A 184 16.41 5.66 -12.76
CA ASN A 184 16.56 6.65 -11.69
C ASN A 184 15.28 7.44 -11.40
N TYR A 185 14.18 7.14 -12.09
CA TYR A 185 12.91 7.84 -11.94
C TYR A 185 11.88 6.95 -11.25
N SER A 186 11.08 7.53 -10.38
CA SER A 186 9.88 6.92 -9.84
C SER A 186 8.85 7.99 -9.52
N GLY A 187 7.58 7.61 -9.45
CA GLY A 187 6.53 8.56 -9.11
C GLY A 187 5.15 7.98 -9.29
N ARG A 188 4.15 8.82 -9.04
CA ARG A 188 2.74 8.49 -9.23
C ARG A 188 2.08 9.46 -10.18
N PHE A 189 1.00 9.02 -10.80
CA PHE A 189 0.15 9.85 -11.62
C PHE A 189 -1.29 9.36 -11.64
N ILE A 190 -2.18 10.21 -12.11
CA ILE A 190 -3.57 9.87 -12.44
C ILE A 190 -3.88 10.33 -13.86
N PHE A 191 -4.99 9.84 -14.43
CA PHE A 191 -5.61 10.49 -15.57
C PHE A 191 -6.60 11.57 -15.11
N VAL A 192 -6.40 12.79 -15.59
CA VAL A 192 -7.31 13.93 -15.31
C VAL A 192 -8.32 14.12 -16.43
N ASP A 193 -7.90 13.89 -17.67
CA ASP A 193 -8.78 13.70 -18.81
C ASP A 193 -8.64 12.25 -19.27
N ARG A 194 -9.75 11.58 -19.60
CA ARG A 194 -9.76 10.21 -20.12
C ARG A 194 -9.97 10.20 -21.64
N ALA A 195 -10.53 9.13 -22.19
CA ALA A 195 -10.75 9.00 -23.63
C ALA A 195 -11.46 10.23 -24.23
N PRO A 196 -11.04 10.72 -25.42
CA PRO A 196 -10.03 10.12 -26.30
C PRO A 196 -8.56 10.56 -26.03
N ASN A 197 -8.31 11.58 -25.21
CA ASN A 197 -7.01 12.27 -25.18
C ASN A 197 -6.05 11.82 -24.07
N PHE A 198 -6.53 11.29 -22.95
CA PHE A 198 -5.71 10.81 -21.82
C PHE A 198 -4.62 11.78 -21.35
N THR A 199 -4.98 12.73 -20.49
CA THR A 199 -4.03 13.66 -19.88
C THR A 199 -3.50 13.09 -18.57
N VAL A 200 -2.17 12.92 -18.50
CA VAL A 200 -1.46 12.47 -17.29
C VAL A 200 -1.16 13.65 -16.37
N GLN A 201 -1.61 13.57 -15.13
CA GLN A 201 -1.21 14.48 -14.05
C GLN A 201 -0.33 13.70 -13.07
N GLN A 202 0.98 13.96 -13.05
CA GLN A 202 1.85 13.34 -12.06
C GLN A 202 1.77 14.07 -10.69
N LEU A 203 1.96 13.29 -9.64
CA LEU A 203 1.64 13.64 -8.25
C LEU A 203 2.88 13.95 -7.41
N ASP A 204 4.06 13.49 -7.82
CA ASP A 204 5.31 13.59 -7.07
C ASP A 204 6.30 14.55 -7.76
N GLU A 205 7.27 15.12 -7.04
CA GLU A 205 8.13 16.23 -7.50
C GLU A 205 8.89 16.01 -8.83
N ASN A 206 9.00 14.76 -9.30
CA ASN A 206 9.61 14.42 -10.60
C ASN A 206 8.82 14.93 -11.83
N ASN A 207 7.70 15.63 -11.59
CA ASN A 207 6.72 16.19 -12.52
C ASN A 207 7.22 16.95 -13.77
N PHE A 208 8.50 17.34 -13.87
CA PHE A 208 9.00 18.11 -15.03
C PHE A 208 10.14 17.45 -15.81
N ILE A 209 10.68 16.33 -15.33
CA ILE A 209 11.87 15.70 -15.90
C ILE A 209 11.50 14.45 -16.71
N PHE A 210 10.38 13.80 -16.41
CA PHE A 210 9.95 12.54 -17.03
C PHE A 210 8.57 12.70 -17.70
N ASN A 211 8.55 13.05 -18.99
CA ASN A 211 7.31 13.32 -19.74
C ASN A 211 6.63 12.00 -20.15
N LEU A 212 5.68 11.54 -19.34
CA LEU A 212 4.92 10.31 -19.55
C LEU A 212 3.67 10.55 -20.40
N LYS A 213 3.43 9.68 -21.39
CA LYS A 213 2.25 9.67 -22.25
C LYS A 213 1.68 8.27 -22.40
N TYR A 214 0.36 8.19 -22.45
CA TYR A 214 -0.39 6.96 -22.70
C TYR A 214 -0.78 6.85 -24.18
N TYR A 215 -0.76 5.63 -24.71
CA TYR A 215 -1.15 5.33 -26.08
C TYR A 215 -2.04 4.09 -26.12
N LYS A 216 -3.14 4.18 -26.88
CA LYS A 216 -3.92 3.01 -27.28
C LYS A 216 -3.23 2.35 -28.47
N GLY A 217 -3.03 1.04 -28.39
CA GLY A 217 -2.49 0.25 -29.50
C GLY A 217 -3.38 0.36 -30.74
N SER A 218 -2.76 0.38 -31.92
CA SER A 218 -3.50 0.47 -33.20
C SER A 218 -4.15 -0.87 -33.58
N ALA A 219 -3.67 -1.96 -32.98
CA ALA A 219 -4.23 -3.29 -33.09
C ALA A 219 -4.35 -3.93 -31.69
N PRO A 220 -5.30 -4.87 -31.46
CA PRO A 220 -5.44 -5.57 -30.18
C PRO A 220 -4.15 -6.24 -29.70
N SER A 221 -3.29 -6.69 -30.62
CA SER A 221 -2.01 -7.32 -30.34
C SER A 221 -0.92 -6.36 -29.84
N GLU A 222 -1.05 -5.05 -30.12
CA GLU A 222 -0.09 -4.04 -29.63
C GLU A 222 -0.33 -3.69 -28.16
N GLY A 223 -1.56 -3.88 -27.69
CA GLY A 223 -2.00 -3.49 -26.36
C GLY A 223 -1.91 -1.98 -26.11
N ASN A 224 -2.38 -1.56 -24.95
CA ASN A 224 -2.14 -0.19 -24.47
C ASN A 224 -0.72 -0.10 -23.92
N PHE A 225 -0.03 1.02 -24.12
CA PHE A 225 1.35 1.20 -23.70
C PHE A 225 1.64 2.63 -23.26
N PHE A 226 2.78 2.81 -22.59
CA PHE A 226 3.25 4.13 -22.19
C PHE A 226 4.62 4.43 -22.80
N ILE A 227 4.84 5.70 -23.16
CA ILE A 227 6.15 6.21 -23.53
C ILE A 227 6.48 7.36 -22.57
N ALA A 228 7.70 7.36 -22.05
CA ALA A 228 8.25 8.50 -21.35
C ALA A 228 9.51 9.03 -22.02
N ASN A 229 9.76 10.34 -21.89
CA ASN A 229 11.03 10.95 -22.28
C ASN A 229 11.61 11.70 -21.07
N ASP A 230 12.89 11.48 -20.79
CA ASP A 230 13.57 12.21 -19.73
C ASP A 230 14.20 13.53 -20.22
N ILE A 231 14.69 14.36 -19.30
CA ILE A 231 15.34 15.65 -19.62
C ILE A 231 16.63 15.50 -20.43
N ASN A 232 17.26 14.32 -20.39
CA ASN A 232 18.47 14.01 -21.14
C ASN A 232 18.15 13.56 -22.57
N GLY A 233 16.86 13.40 -22.90
CA GLY A 233 16.38 12.93 -24.20
C GLY A 233 16.37 11.41 -24.36
N ASN A 234 16.47 10.67 -23.26
CA ASN A 234 16.30 9.22 -23.26
C ASN A 234 14.81 8.88 -23.35
N ARG A 235 14.47 7.88 -24.16
CA ARG A 235 13.09 7.42 -24.38
C ARG A 235 12.87 6.06 -23.71
N TYR A 236 11.81 5.95 -22.92
CA TYR A 236 11.42 4.77 -22.16
C TYR A 236 10.09 4.25 -22.70
N GLU A 237 9.96 2.93 -22.82
CA GLU A 237 8.76 2.30 -23.36
C GLU A 237 8.27 1.18 -22.45
N PHE A 238 7.04 1.31 -21.95
CA PHE A 238 6.41 0.35 -21.05
C PHE A 238 5.29 -0.38 -21.78
N ARG A 239 5.32 -1.71 -21.73
CA ARG A 239 4.35 -2.56 -22.42
C ARG A 239 3.75 -3.58 -21.48
N ALA A 240 2.49 -3.90 -21.72
CA ALA A 240 1.84 -5.03 -21.07
C ALA A 240 2.28 -6.32 -21.77
N THR A 241 2.60 -7.35 -21.01
CA THR A 241 2.61 -8.71 -21.58
C THR A 241 1.15 -9.17 -21.74
N GLN A 242 0.85 -9.86 -22.83
CA GLN A 242 -0.51 -10.07 -23.37
C GLN A 242 -1.58 -10.53 -22.35
N GLY A 243 -2.86 -10.22 -22.64
CA GLY A 243 -3.97 -11.15 -22.37
C GLY A 243 -5.08 -10.76 -21.37
N SER A 244 -5.03 -9.61 -20.69
CA SER A 244 -6.13 -9.18 -19.81
C SER A 244 -6.98 -8.07 -20.44
N VAL A 245 -8.30 -8.11 -20.21
CA VAL A 245 -9.26 -7.05 -20.59
C VAL A 245 -8.89 -5.71 -19.93
N ALA A 246 -8.24 -5.77 -18.75
CA ALA A 246 -7.69 -4.62 -18.05
C ALA A 246 -6.25 -4.92 -17.60
N THR A 247 -5.29 -4.20 -18.15
CA THR A 247 -3.87 -4.32 -17.79
C THR A 247 -3.62 -3.59 -16.47
N ASN A 248 -3.01 -4.24 -15.47
CA ASN A 248 -2.66 -3.58 -14.20
C ASN A 248 -1.17 -3.26 -14.07
N VAL A 249 -0.34 -3.83 -14.95
CA VAL A 249 1.11 -3.66 -14.97
C VAL A 249 1.61 -3.53 -16.41
N TRP A 250 2.47 -2.54 -16.66
CA TRP A 250 3.23 -2.37 -17.89
C TRP A 250 4.71 -2.37 -17.56
N SER A 251 5.42 -3.41 -17.96
CA SER A 251 6.85 -3.57 -17.68
C SER A 251 7.68 -2.70 -18.61
N LEU A 252 8.78 -2.12 -18.12
CA LEU A 252 9.71 -1.37 -18.96
C LEU A 252 10.35 -2.33 -19.96
N SER A 253 10.08 -2.15 -21.26
CA SER A 253 10.53 -3.07 -22.31
C SER A 253 11.81 -2.57 -23.01
N ASN A 254 11.94 -1.25 -23.18
CA ASN A 254 13.05 -0.65 -23.90
C ASN A 254 13.38 0.73 -23.33
N VAL A 255 14.67 1.02 -23.23
CA VAL A 255 15.20 2.38 -23.07
C VAL A 255 16.15 2.66 -24.22
N ARG A 256 15.94 3.77 -24.93
CA ARG A 256 16.85 4.24 -25.97
C ARG A 256 17.46 5.56 -25.54
N SER A 257 18.78 5.63 -25.51
CA SER A 257 19.48 6.87 -25.22
C SER A 257 19.41 7.84 -26.40
N LYS A 258 19.73 9.11 -26.16
CA LYS A 258 19.90 10.09 -27.23
C LYS A 258 21.04 9.72 -28.20
N SER A 259 22.08 9.02 -27.74
CA SER A 259 23.18 8.52 -28.57
C SER A 259 22.79 7.33 -29.46
N GLY A 260 21.67 6.66 -29.17
CA GLY A 260 21.19 5.50 -29.90
C GLY A 260 21.45 4.15 -29.22
N ASP A 261 22.16 4.15 -28.09
CA ASP A 261 22.35 2.96 -27.25
C ASP A 261 21.00 2.48 -26.69
N THR A 262 20.86 1.17 -26.49
CA THR A 262 19.61 0.58 -26.02
C THR A 262 19.80 -0.32 -24.81
N LEU A 263 18.86 -0.24 -23.88
CA LEU A 263 18.58 -1.28 -22.90
C LEU A 263 17.31 -1.99 -23.32
N LYS A 264 17.36 -3.32 -23.37
CA LYS A 264 16.20 -4.15 -23.68
C LYS A 264 15.91 -5.09 -22.53
N PHE A 265 14.69 -5.07 -22.03
CA PHE A 265 14.25 -5.90 -20.92
C PHE A 265 13.32 -6.98 -21.48
N ASN A 266 13.65 -8.24 -21.22
CA ASN A 266 12.94 -9.38 -21.78
C ASN A 266 12.25 -10.16 -20.64
N TYR A 267 10.94 -10.37 -20.80
CA TYR A 267 10.07 -10.95 -19.79
C TYR A 267 9.38 -12.21 -20.30
N ASP A 268 9.17 -13.16 -19.40
CA ASP A 268 8.25 -14.27 -19.59
C ASP A 268 6.92 -13.95 -18.91
N TYR A 269 5.82 -14.41 -19.50
CA TYR A 269 4.53 -14.42 -18.81
C TYR A 269 4.55 -15.39 -17.63
N GLN A 270 4.18 -14.92 -16.45
CA GLN A 270 4.03 -15.76 -15.27
C GLN A 270 2.67 -15.58 -14.60
N SER A 271 1.97 -16.69 -14.43
CA SER A 271 0.80 -16.76 -13.56
C SER A 271 1.25 -16.86 -12.11
N ILE A 272 0.84 -15.91 -11.26
CA ILE A 272 1.10 -15.92 -9.82
C ILE A 272 -0.20 -16.10 -9.05
N THR A 273 -0.13 -16.90 -7.98
CA THR A 273 -1.21 -17.06 -7.01
C THR A 273 -1.00 -16.04 -5.90
N ASN A 274 -1.85 -15.03 -5.82
CA ASN A 274 -1.84 -14.10 -4.70
C ASN A 274 -2.36 -14.78 -3.43
N LYS A 275 -1.71 -14.45 -2.32
CA LYS A 275 -2.17 -14.78 -0.98
C LYS A 275 -3.16 -13.70 -0.53
N ALA A 276 -4.46 -13.90 -0.71
CA ALA A 276 -5.43 -13.09 0.02
C ALA A 276 -5.85 -13.84 1.29
N PHE A 277 -5.74 -13.14 2.42
CA PHE A 277 -6.35 -13.55 3.67
C PHE A 277 -7.53 -12.62 3.89
N GLY A 278 -8.74 -13.16 4.05
CA GLY A 278 -9.93 -12.37 4.28
C GLY A 278 -11.15 -13.25 4.27
N GLU A 279 -11.71 -13.52 5.45
CA GLU A 279 -13.07 -14.03 5.53
C GLU A 279 -14.01 -12.85 5.36
N HIS A 280 -14.92 -12.90 4.38
CA HIS A 280 -16.08 -12.03 4.42
C HIS A 280 -17.04 -12.61 5.44
N ILE A 281 -17.30 -11.84 6.50
CA ILE A 281 -18.32 -12.23 7.48
C ILE A 281 -19.59 -11.48 7.13
N TYR A 282 -20.55 -12.23 6.61
CA TYR A 282 -21.90 -11.76 6.41
C TYR A 282 -22.75 -12.16 7.59
N VAL A 283 -23.23 -11.16 8.33
CA VAL A 283 -24.19 -11.35 9.43
C VAL A 283 -25.54 -10.86 8.96
N LYS A 284 -26.53 -11.76 8.95
CA LYS A 284 -27.94 -11.43 8.69
C LYS A 284 -28.73 -11.48 9.99
N GLU A 285 -29.32 -10.36 10.36
CA GLU A 285 -30.17 -10.26 11.56
C GLU A 285 -31.63 -10.58 11.21
N GLY A 286 -32.15 -11.72 11.71
CA GLY A 286 -33.49 -12.24 11.38
C GLY A 286 -34.60 -11.81 12.35
N CYS A 287 -35.82 -11.56 11.88
CA CYS A 287 -36.99 -11.30 12.74
C CYS A 287 -37.72 -12.60 13.12
N ARG A 288 -38.01 -12.80 14.42
CA ARG A 288 -38.73 -14.00 14.92
C ARG A 288 -40.25 -13.92 14.74
N GLU A 289 -40.83 -12.72 14.85
CA GLU A 289 -42.30 -12.51 14.91
C GLU A 289 -42.90 -12.02 13.59
N CYS A 290 -42.08 -11.75 12.56
CA CYS A 290 -42.52 -11.20 11.29
C CYS A 290 -43.10 -12.26 10.32
N LEU A 291 -43.18 -13.52 10.74
CA LEU A 291 -43.76 -14.60 9.93
C LEU A 291 -45.13 -15.00 10.50
N PRO A 292 -46.19 -15.06 9.65
CA PRO A 292 -47.48 -15.62 10.06
C PRO A 292 -47.42 -17.14 10.32
N TYR A 293 -46.28 -17.80 10.01
CA TYR A 293 -46.00 -19.20 10.31
C TYR A 293 -44.80 -19.34 11.24
N ASN A 294 -44.93 -20.22 12.23
CA ASN A 294 -44.06 -20.45 13.40
C ASN A 294 -42.65 -21.00 13.10
N ASN A 295 -42.02 -20.61 11.98
CA ASN A 295 -40.65 -20.98 11.63
C ASN A 295 -39.74 -19.78 11.82
N SER A 296 -38.98 -19.75 12.91
CA SER A 296 -37.92 -18.76 13.12
C SER A 296 -36.95 -18.76 11.93
N ILE A 297 -36.67 -17.61 11.32
CA ILE A 297 -35.43 -17.44 10.53
C ILE A 297 -34.32 -17.22 11.56
N PRO A 298 -33.46 -18.22 11.86
CA PRO A 298 -32.35 -17.98 12.77
C PRO A 298 -31.41 -16.92 12.17
N ASN A 299 -30.70 -16.18 13.03
CA ASN A 299 -29.58 -15.36 12.59
C ASN A 299 -28.67 -16.23 11.73
N TYR A 300 -28.51 -15.85 10.47
CA TYR A 300 -27.75 -16.64 9.50
C TYR A 300 -26.36 -16.06 9.40
N PHE A 301 -25.38 -16.88 9.77
CA PHE A 301 -23.96 -16.56 9.67
C PHE A 301 -23.39 -17.27 8.45
N ARG A 302 -23.05 -16.50 7.43
CA ARG A 302 -22.29 -17.00 6.30
C ARG A 302 -20.85 -16.53 6.44
N ARG A 303 -19.97 -17.49 6.74
CA ARG A 303 -18.53 -17.29 6.59
C ARG A 303 -18.18 -17.66 5.16
N ASP A 304 -17.93 -16.65 4.35
CA ASP A 304 -17.27 -16.88 3.08
C ASP A 304 -15.77 -16.95 3.38
N THR A 305 -15.29 -18.17 3.65
CA THR A 305 -13.87 -18.52 3.54
C THR A 305 -13.47 -18.55 2.07
N ALA A 306 -13.52 -17.40 1.43
CA ALA A 306 -12.77 -17.24 0.21
C ALA A 306 -11.30 -17.09 0.63
N LYS A 307 -10.54 -18.20 0.59
CA LYS A 307 -9.12 -18.07 0.24
C LYS A 307 -9.14 -17.50 -1.17
N VAL A 308 -9.15 -16.17 -1.30
CA VAL A 308 -9.04 -15.53 -2.60
C VAL A 308 -7.60 -15.77 -3.07
N VAL A 309 -7.43 -16.90 -3.75
CA VAL A 309 -6.27 -17.17 -4.59
C VAL A 309 -6.57 -16.44 -5.89
N ASP A 310 -6.33 -15.14 -5.91
CA ASP A 310 -6.39 -14.41 -7.17
C ASP A 310 -5.20 -14.86 -8.02
N ILE A 311 -5.51 -15.37 -9.20
CA ILE A 311 -4.49 -15.62 -10.21
C ILE A 311 -4.21 -14.27 -10.86
N ALA A 312 -3.13 -13.61 -10.44
CA ALA A 312 -2.62 -12.43 -11.12
C ALA A 312 -1.60 -12.86 -12.19
N SER A 313 -1.57 -12.12 -13.30
CA SER A 313 -0.49 -12.22 -14.28
C SER A 313 0.61 -11.24 -13.89
N ASN A 314 1.85 -11.71 -13.81
CA ASN A 314 3.01 -10.85 -13.65
C ASN A 314 4.09 -11.18 -14.68
N ASP A 315 4.89 -10.18 -15.01
CA ASP A 315 5.99 -10.33 -15.95
C ASP A 315 7.24 -10.74 -15.20
N LYS A 316 7.80 -11.90 -15.57
CA LYS A 316 9.01 -12.43 -14.96
C LYS A 316 10.20 -12.05 -15.85
N LEU A 317 10.97 -11.04 -15.43
CA LEU A 317 12.18 -10.59 -16.12
C LEU A 317 13.22 -11.71 -16.19
N TYR A 318 13.63 -12.13 -17.39
CA TYR A 318 14.65 -13.18 -17.53
C TYR A 318 15.98 -12.66 -18.10
N SER A 319 15.97 -11.53 -18.81
CA SER A 319 17.22 -10.85 -19.20
C SER A 319 17.09 -9.35 -19.38
N ILE A 320 18.21 -8.65 -19.20
CA ILE A 320 18.42 -7.28 -19.66
C ILE A 320 19.61 -7.28 -20.61
N ASP A 321 19.40 -6.83 -21.84
CA ASP A 321 20.46 -6.60 -22.82
C ASP A 321 20.92 -5.14 -22.70
N PHE A 322 22.22 -4.92 -22.61
CA PHE A 322 22.85 -3.61 -22.48
C PHE A 322 24.10 -3.51 -23.37
N PRO A 323 24.68 -2.31 -23.60
CA PRO A 323 25.74 -2.14 -24.60
C PRO A 323 26.94 -3.09 -24.44
N GLU A 324 27.31 -3.40 -23.20
CA GLU A 324 28.48 -4.24 -22.89
C GLU A 324 28.16 -5.74 -22.78
N GLY A 325 26.89 -6.16 -22.75
CA GLY A 325 26.51 -7.57 -22.65
C GLY A 325 25.09 -7.81 -22.17
N HIS A 326 24.91 -8.85 -21.35
CA HIS A 326 23.60 -9.28 -20.85
C HIS A 326 23.62 -9.55 -19.34
N LEU A 327 22.54 -9.17 -18.67
CA LEU A 327 22.23 -9.58 -17.30
C LEU A 327 21.15 -10.65 -17.37
N MET A 328 21.48 -11.88 -17.00
CA MET A 328 20.58 -13.03 -17.04
C MET A 328 20.05 -13.38 -15.65
N TYR A 329 18.77 -13.75 -15.58
CA TYR A 329 18.07 -14.10 -14.35
C TYR A 329 17.65 -15.57 -14.40
N SER A 330 17.90 -16.30 -13.32
CA SER A 330 17.39 -17.66 -13.16
C SER A 330 16.63 -17.79 -11.86
N TYR A 331 15.54 -18.57 -11.89
CA TYR A 331 14.58 -18.66 -10.79
C TYR A 331 14.35 -20.12 -10.40
N ASP A 332 14.02 -20.33 -9.12
CA ASP A 332 13.56 -21.60 -8.57
C ASP A 332 12.12 -21.47 -8.05
N ASN A 333 11.33 -22.56 -8.22
CA ASN A 333 10.00 -22.70 -7.62
C ASN A 333 10.15 -23.17 -6.17
N THR A 334 9.63 -22.39 -5.22
CA THR A 334 9.74 -22.65 -3.78
C THR A 334 8.36 -22.66 -3.15
N VAL A 335 8.01 -23.74 -2.44
CA VAL A 335 6.72 -23.83 -1.75
C VAL A 335 6.79 -23.12 -0.39
N VAL A 336 6.03 -22.04 -0.24
CA VAL A 336 5.89 -21.26 1.00
C VAL A 336 4.43 -21.29 1.42
N ASN A 337 4.13 -21.81 2.61
CA ASN A 337 2.76 -22.01 3.11
C ASN A 337 1.83 -22.80 2.15
N GLY A 338 2.36 -23.79 1.43
CA GLY A 338 1.60 -24.54 0.42
C GLY A 338 1.31 -23.78 -0.89
N ILE A 339 1.89 -22.60 -1.08
CA ILE A 339 1.81 -21.82 -2.31
C ILE A 339 3.18 -21.82 -2.99
N ASN A 340 3.20 -22.06 -4.30
CA ASN A 340 4.44 -22.01 -5.06
C ASN A 340 4.81 -20.55 -5.36
N GLU A 341 5.93 -20.09 -4.80
CA GLU A 341 6.53 -18.78 -5.04
C GLU A 341 7.77 -18.93 -5.93
N VAL A 342 7.99 -17.97 -6.83
CA VAL A 342 9.15 -17.99 -7.74
C VAL A 342 10.21 -17.05 -7.21
N LEU A 343 11.30 -17.64 -6.71
CA LEU A 343 12.42 -16.92 -6.09
C LEU A 343 13.61 -16.90 -7.05
N LEU A 344 14.34 -15.79 -7.09
CA LEU A 344 15.52 -15.60 -7.91
C LEU A 344 16.65 -16.44 -7.35
N LYS A 345 17.13 -17.41 -8.10
CA LYS A 345 18.26 -18.26 -7.70
C LYS A 345 19.58 -17.53 -7.91
N GLU A 346 19.73 -16.93 -9.08
CA GLU A 346 21.02 -16.41 -9.54
C GLU A 346 20.86 -15.32 -10.62
N LEU A 347 21.75 -14.33 -10.54
CA LEU A 347 22.02 -13.36 -11.60
C LEU A 347 23.40 -13.62 -12.21
N GLN A 348 23.49 -13.58 -13.54
CA GLN A 348 24.76 -13.65 -14.26
C GLN A 348 24.93 -12.43 -15.15
N VAL A 349 26.08 -11.78 -15.06
CA VAL A 349 26.52 -10.75 -16.01
C VAL A 349 27.48 -11.41 -16.99
N LEU A 350 27.10 -11.42 -18.26
CA LEU A 350 27.88 -11.97 -19.35
C LEU A 350 28.25 -10.85 -20.32
N ASP A 351 29.45 -10.89 -20.87
CA ASP A 351 29.76 -10.09 -22.06
C ASP A 351 29.12 -10.71 -23.31
N TRP A 352 29.21 -10.01 -24.45
CA TRP A 352 28.68 -10.51 -25.73
C TRP A 352 29.39 -11.77 -26.23
N ASP A 353 30.60 -12.06 -25.76
CA ASP A 353 31.36 -13.28 -26.04
C ASP A 353 30.98 -14.44 -25.09
N GLN A 354 29.95 -14.26 -24.24
CA GLN A 354 29.45 -15.22 -23.24
C GLN A 354 30.43 -15.51 -22.08
N ASN A 355 31.43 -14.65 -21.87
CA ASN A 355 32.31 -14.78 -20.72
C ASN A 355 31.61 -14.26 -19.45
N LEU A 356 31.74 -15.01 -18.36
CA LEU A 356 31.19 -14.62 -17.07
C LEU A 356 31.98 -13.46 -16.45
N VAL A 357 31.34 -12.30 -16.37
CA VAL A 357 31.89 -11.09 -15.72
C VAL A 357 31.59 -11.11 -14.22
N ARG A 358 30.35 -11.45 -13.86
CA ARG A 358 29.90 -11.47 -12.47
C ARG A 358 28.76 -12.46 -12.28
N LYS A 359 28.69 -13.08 -11.11
CA LYS A 359 27.67 -14.03 -10.70
C LYS A 359 27.22 -13.72 -9.28
N ILE A 360 25.92 -13.58 -9.09
CA ILE A 360 25.31 -13.30 -7.79
C ILE A 360 24.32 -14.42 -7.48
N LYS A 361 24.53 -15.15 -6.39
CA LYS A 361 23.60 -16.19 -5.92
C LYS A 361 22.81 -15.71 -4.71
N PHE A 362 21.55 -16.08 -4.69
CA PHE A 362 20.64 -15.78 -3.60
C PHE A 362 20.26 -17.09 -2.91
N ILE A 363 20.42 -17.13 -1.60
CA ILE A 363 20.10 -18.29 -0.78
C ILE A 363 19.03 -17.87 0.21
N TYR A 364 17.98 -18.67 0.28
CA TYR A 364 16.80 -18.38 1.09
C TYR A 364 16.68 -19.33 2.25
N GLN A 365 16.22 -18.77 3.35
CA GLN A 365 15.60 -19.53 4.40
C GLN A 365 14.09 -19.57 4.17
N VAL A 366 13.55 -20.76 3.96
CA VAL A 366 12.12 -20.97 3.73
C VAL A 366 11.42 -21.28 5.05
N GLY A 367 10.51 -20.40 5.46
CA GLY A 367 9.59 -20.63 6.57
C GLY A 367 8.20 -21.05 6.10
N THR A 368 7.35 -21.32 7.08
CA THR A 368 5.91 -21.56 6.98
C THR A 368 5.16 -20.38 6.36
N ARG A 369 5.59 -19.12 6.55
CA ARG A 369 4.86 -17.93 6.06
C ARG A 369 5.57 -17.21 4.90
N TYR A 370 6.89 -17.10 4.99
CA TYR A 370 7.74 -16.35 4.07
C TYR A 370 9.03 -17.10 3.77
N ALA A 371 9.58 -16.88 2.58
CA ALA A 371 10.99 -17.10 2.32
C ALA A 371 11.76 -15.80 2.61
N LEU A 372 12.77 -15.87 3.47
CA LEU A 372 13.66 -14.75 3.79
C LEU A 372 15.00 -14.96 3.10
N LEU A 373 15.60 -13.88 2.60
CA LEU A 373 16.96 -13.95 2.05
C LEU A 373 17.95 -14.15 3.20
N SER A 374 18.67 -15.27 3.20
CA SER A 374 19.63 -15.59 4.28
C SER A 374 21.05 -15.20 3.90
N THR A 375 21.44 -15.46 2.65
CA THR A 375 22.82 -15.28 2.18
C THR A 375 22.83 -14.79 0.74
N LEU A 376 23.78 -13.91 0.44
CA LEU A 376 24.08 -13.43 -0.90
C LEU A 376 25.56 -13.68 -1.19
N GLU A 377 25.85 -14.43 -2.24
CA GLU A 377 27.23 -14.70 -2.70
C GLU A 377 27.48 -13.94 -3.99
N ILE A 378 28.46 -13.04 -3.99
CA ILE A 378 28.88 -12.28 -5.17
C ILE A 378 30.26 -12.78 -5.59
N SER A 379 30.39 -13.27 -6.82
CA SER A 379 31.61 -13.82 -7.39
C SER A 379 31.86 -13.29 -8.80
N GLY A 380 33.09 -13.31 -9.27
CA GLY A 380 33.46 -12.91 -10.63
C GLY A 380 34.96 -13.12 -10.88
N GLY A 381 35.32 -13.65 -12.05
CA GLY A 381 36.71 -14.04 -12.33
C GLY A 381 37.22 -15.19 -11.45
N SER A 382 38.49 -15.11 -11.04
CA SER A 382 39.21 -16.13 -10.24
C SER A 382 39.30 -15.81 -8.74
N GLU A 383 38.47 -14.92 -8.22
CA GLU A 383 38.50 -14.48 -6.83
C GLU A 383 37.51 -15.26 -5.94
N GLU A 384 37.82 -15.33 -4.65
CA GLU A 384 36.90 -15.89 -3.64
C GLU A 384 35.59 -15.08 -3.57
N PRO A 385 34.44 -15.75 -3.36
CA PRO A 385 33.15 -15.08 -3.31
C PRO A 385 33.04 -14.13 -2.10
N LEU A 386 32.49 -12.94 -2.33
CA LEU A 386 32.05 -12.02 -1.27
C LEU A 386 30.70 -12.49 -0.74
N VAL A 387 30.62 -12.79 0.55
CA VAL A 387 29.42 -13.35 1.18
C VAL A 387 28.79 -12.36 2.16
N TYR A 388 27.52 -12.01 1.94
CA TYR A 388 26.71 -11.27 2.91
C TYR A 388 25.73 -12.21 3.58
N ASN A 389 25.53 -12.06 4.89
CA ASN A 389 24.51 -12.80 5.65
C ASN A 389 23.50 -11.85 6.26
N PHE A 390 22.24 -12.28 6.28
CA PHE A 390 21.09 -11.51 6.75
C PHE A 390 20.36 -12.29 7.84
N ASN A 391 20.14 -11.64 8.97
CA ASN A 391 19.42 -12.21 10.11
C ASN A 391 18.19 -11.36 10.44
N TYR A 392 17.16 -11.99 11.01
CA TYR A 392 15.86 -11.36 11.26
C TYR A 392 15.39 -11.59 12.71
N ASN A 393 14.55 -10.71 13.25
CA ASN A 393 14.08 -10.76 14.65
C ASN A 393 13.00 -11.84 14.98
N LEU A 394 12.97 -12.92 14.19
CA LEU A 394 12.25 -14.17 14.45
C LEU A 394 13.12 -15.41 14.15
N SER A 395 14.39 -15.22 13.79
CA SER A 395 15.34 -16.33 13.69
C SER A 395 16.07 -16.53 15.02
N ASN A 396 16.39 -17.77 15.38
CA ASN A 396 17.34 -18.03 16.45
C ASN A 396 18.76 -17.59 16.05
N GLU A 397 19.72 -17.74 16.95
CA GLU A 397 21.15 -17.42 16.72
C GLU A 397 21.79 -18.18 15.55
N ASN A 398 21.19 -19.30 15.12
CA ASN A 398 21.63 -20.10 13.97
C ASN A 398 20.87 -19.74 12.68
N ASN A 399 20.22 -18.58 12.65
CA ASN A 399 19.36 -18.14 11.56
C ASN A 399 18.28 -19.18 11.21
N GLN A 400 17.66 -19.83 12.19
CA GLN A 400 16.50 -20.73 12.01
C GLN A 400 15.20 -20.02 12.40
N LEU A 401 14.20 -19.98 11.51
CA LEU A 401 12.91 -19.32 11.77
C LEU A 401 12.14 -20.01 12.91
N LEU A 402 11.66 -19.20 13.84
CA LEU A 402 10.79 -19.60 14.94
C LEU A 402 9.34 -19.23 14.60
N ASP A 403 8.84 -19.77 13.49
CA ASP A 403 7.59 -19.35 12.85
C ASP A 403 6.37 -20.25 13.16
N GLU A 404 6.57 -21.31 13.95
CA GLU A 404 5.50 -22.12 14.53
C GLU A 404 4.72 -21.39 15.65
N ILE A 405 5.24 -20.23 16.10
CA ILE A 405 4.61 -19.40 17.13
C ILE A 405 3.31 -18.80 16.57
N PRO A 406 2.19 -18.82 17.32
CA PRO A 406 0.99 -18.08 16.94
C PRO A 406 1.31 -16.58 16.76
N MET A 407 1.03 -16.03 15.58
CA MET A 407 1.24 -14.62 15.27
C MET A 407 -0.08 -13.99 14.87
N SER A 408 -0.29 -12.74 15.24
CA SER A 408 -1.44 -11.94 14.84
C SER A 408 -0.95 -10.69 14.11
N PRO A 409 -1.62 -10.27 13.03
CA PRO A 409 -1.43 -8.94 12.50
C PRO A 409 -1.82 -7.91 13.56
N ASN A 410 -1.12 -6.79 13.61
CA ASN A 410 -1.58 -5.60 14.33
C ASN A 410 -2.79 -4.97 13.61
N GLN A 411 -3.36 -3.92 14.19
CA GLN A 411 -4.51 -3.18 13.61
C GLN A 411 -4.25 -2.58 12.22
N TRP A 412 -3.00 -2.62 11.73
CA TRP A 412 -2.59 -2.14 10.40
C TRP A 412 -2.24 -3.27 9.42
N GLY A 413 -2.42 -4.53 9.83
CA GLY A 413 -2.15 -5.70 9.00
C GLY A 413 -0.71 -6.22 9.04
N TYR A 414 0.21 -5.59 9.77
CA TYR A 414 1.59 -6.08 9.90
C TYR A 414 1.73 -7.14 10.98
N ILE A 415 2.52 -8.18 10.71
CA ILE A 415 2.72 -9.28 11.65
C ILE A 415 3.49 -8.80 12.89
N SER A 416 2.89 -9.04 14.07
CA SER A 416 3.52 -8.85 15.37
C SER A 416 3.44 -10.14 16.20
N GLY A 417 4.17 -10.19 17.32
CA GLY A 417 4.03 -11.28 18.30
C GLY A 417 2.63 -11.29 18.93
N ARG A 418 2.19 -12.47 19.40
CA ARG A 418 0.98 -12.65 20.20
C ARG A 418 1.37 -12.92 21.65
N ASN A 419 0.67 -12.32 22.63
CA ASN A 419 0.73 -12.80 24.00
C ASN A 419 -0.01 -14.14 24.12
N ASN A 420 0.66 -15.14 24.73
CA ASN A 420 0.05 -16.43 25.03
C ASN A 420 -1.07 -16.23 26.05
N VAL A 421 -2.29 -15.99 25.58
CA VAL A 421 -3.48 -16.19 26.41
C VAL A 421 -3.56 -17.70 26.62
N THR A 422 -3.30 -18.11 27.86
CA THR A 422 -3.24 -19.51 28.30
C THR A 422 -4.45 -20.30 27.79
N GLY A 423 -4.21 -21.28 26.91
CA GLY A 423 -5.13 -22.40 26.66
C GLY A 423 -6.05 -22.32 25.43
N SER A 424 -6.02 -21.26 24.59
CA SER A 424 -6.80 -21.27 23.35
C SER A 424 -6.01 -21.88 22.19
N THR A 425 -6.60 -22.89 21.54
CA THR A 425 -6.06 -23.58 20.38
C THR A 425 -5.86 -22.61 19.19
N LYS A 426 -4.86 -22.92 18.36
CA LYS A 426 -4.51 -22.21 17.11
C LYS A 426 -5.75 -21.78 16.33
N LYS A 427 -6.03 -20.48 16.26
CA LYS A 427 -7.02 -19.90 15.35
C LYS A 427 -6.44 -18.65 14.72
N GLU A 428 -6.54 -18.58 13.39
CA GLU A 428 -6.14 -17.42 12.59
C GLU A 428 -7.01 -16.23 13.00
N SER A 429 -6.38 -15.18 13.50
CA SER A 429 -7.08 -13.94 13.90
C SER A 429 -7.21 -13.04 12.68
N VAL A 430 -8.43 -12.57 12.43
CA VAL A 430 -8.63 -11.38 11.59
C VAL A 430 -8.28 -10.17 12.45
N PRO A 431 -7.53 -9.18 11.94
CA PRO A 431 -7.20 -7.99 12.70
C PRO A 431 -8.48 -7.21 12.93
N PHE A 432 -9.07 -7.34 14.12
CA PHE A 432 -10.08 -6.42 14.60
C PHE A 432 -9.52 -5.80 15.88
N GLY A 433 -9.40 -4.48 15.90
CA GLY A 433 -8.96 -3.76 17.08
C GLY A 433 -10.00 -3.84 18.21
N ASP A 434 -9.56 -3.54 19.44
CA ASP A 434 -10.36 -3.55 20.67
C ASP A 434 -11.58 -2.62 20.67
N ASN A 435 -11.67 -1.75 19.65
CA ASN A 435 -12.73 -0.77 19.46
C ASN A 435 -13.73 -1.18 18.37
N VAL A 436 -13.97 -2.47 18.15
CA VAL A 436 -15.27 -2.86 17.56
C VAL A 436 -16.31 -2.60 18.64
N PRO A 437 -17.16 -1.56 18.51
CA PRO A 437 -18.23 -1.33 19.48
C PRO A 437 -19.01 -2.63 19.61
N ILE A 438 -19.26 -3.03 20.86
CA ILE A 438 -20.12 -4.15 21.26
C ILE A 438 -21.26 -4.30 20.24
N LEU A 439 -21.09 -5.19 19.27
CA LEU A 439 -22.10 -5.39 18.24
C LEU A 439 -23.17 -6.26 18.87
N SER A 440 -24.25 -5.62 19.30
CA SER A 440 -25.35 -6.27 19.99
C SER A 440 -26.26 -6.87 18.93
N ILE A 441 -26.13 -8.16 18.69
CA ILE A 441 -27.07 -8.89 17.85
C ILE A 441 -28.29 -9.23 18.71
N PHE A 442 -29.47 -8.95 18.17
CA PHE A 442 -30.71 -9.46 18.73
C PHE A 442 -30.71 -10.99 18.67
N ASP A 443 -30.70 -11.67 19.82
CA ASP A 443 -30.89 -13.12 19.88
C ASP A 443 -32.36 -13.44 20.16
N PRO A 444 -33.10 -13.93 19.16
CA PRO A 444 -34.49 -14.33 19.35
C PRO A 444 -34.66 -15.60 20.21
N ASN A 445 -33.57 -16.32 20.51
CA ASN A 445 -33.55 -17.60 21.23
C ASN A 445 -32.85 -17.51 22.60
N GLY A 446 -32.42 -16.31 23.02
CA GLY A 446 -31.78 -16.12 24.33
C GLY A 446 -32.73 -16.52 25.45
N ASN A 447 -32.27 -17.37 26.38
CA ASN A 447 -33.02 -17.80 27.56
C ASN A 447 -33.15 -16.68 28.61
N GLY A 448 -33.53 -15.47 28.19
CA GLY A 448 -33.88 -14.38 29.08
C GLY A 448 -35.17 -14.71 29.84
N LEU A 449 -35.14 -14.57 31.17
CA LEU A 449 -36.25 -14.91 32.07
C LEU A 449 -37.47 -13.97 31.97
N SER A 450 -37.68 -13.24 30.86
CA SER A 450 -38.86 -12.39 30.67
C SER A 450 -39.09 -12.00 29.20
N PRO A 451 -40.34 -12.05 28.68
CA PRO A 451 -40.72 -11.59 27.33
C PRO A 451 -40.51 -10.09 27.06
N LEU A 452 -40.14 -9.30 28.08
CA LEU A 452 -40.03 -7.84 28.01
C LEU A 452 -38.58 -7.33 28.06
N SER A 453 -37.58 -8.23 27.97
CA SER A 453 -36.16 -7.89 28.01
C SER A 453 -35.46 -8.47 26.77
N PRO A 454 -35.21 -7.70 25.70
CA PRO A 454 -34.42 -8.19 24.58
C PRO A 454 -33.01 -8.55 25.08
N THR A 455 -32.64 -9.83 24.98
CA THR A 455 -31.24 -10.24 25.23
C THR A 455 -30.42 -9.87 24.00
N SER A 456 -29.75 -8.72 24.06
CA SER A 456 -28.67 -8.39 23.14
C SER A 456 -27.45 -9.24 23.49
N HIS A 457 -26.97 -10.07 22.55
CA HIS A 457 -25.72 -10.81 22.71
C HIS A 457 -24.58 -10.10 21.96
N LEU A 458 -23.36 -10.17 22.49
CA LEU A 458 -22.19 -9.65 21.79
C LEU A 458 -21.97 -10.47 20.51
N LEU A 459 -21.71 -9.82 19.38
CA LEU A 459 -21.32 -10.46 18.12
C LEU A 459 -20.16 -11.44 18.33
N SER A 460 -19.21 -11.10 19.23
CA SER A 460 -18.11 -11.98 19.61
C SER A 460 -18.54 -13.36 20.12
N TRP A 461 -19.77 -13.52 20.62
CA TRP A 461 -20.30 -14.79 21.08
C TRP A 461 -20.76 -15.69 19.92
N PHE A 462 -21.20 -15.11 18.80
CA PHE A 462 -21.60 -15.85 17.60
C PHE A 462 -20.43 -16.07 16.63
N ILE A 463 -19.38 -15.24 16.69
CA ILE A 463 -18.15 -15.40 15.90
C ILE A 463 -17.10 -16.25 16.66
N SER A 464 -17.50 -17.37 17.28
CA SER A 464 -16.67 -18.20 18.18
C SER A 464 -15.48 -18.99 17.55
N PRO A 465 -14.83 -18.49 16.48
CA PRO A 465 -13.40 -18.73 16.31
C PRO A 465 -12.54 -17.49 16.02
N LEU A 466 -13.12 -16.31 15.84
CA LEU A 466 -12.33 -15.09 15.72
C LEU A 466 -12.14 -14.51 17.10
N ASP A 467 -10.96 -14.70 17.68
CA ASP A 467 -10.50 -13.87 18.79
C ASP A 467 -10.40 -12.42 18.26
N ILE A 468 -11.52 -11.68 18.29
CA ILE A 468 -11.53 -10.22 18.44
C ILE A 468 -11.03 -10.01 19.87
N GLY A 469 -9.74 -10.27 20.07
CA GLY A 469 -9.13 -10.17 21.38
C GLY A 469 -9.22 -8.72 21.79
N SER A 470 -10.04 -8.45 22.81
CA SER A 470 -10.14 -7.19 23.55
C SER A 470 -8.90 -6.95 24.42
N ALA A 471 -7.71 -7.13 23.85
CA ALA A 471 -6.46 -6.91 24.53
C ALA A 471 -6.02 -5.48 24.28
N TYR A 472 -6.58 -4.56 25.08
CA TYR A 472 -5.94 -3.31 25.46
C TYR A 472 -4.48 -3.61 25.80
N GLU A 473 -3.57 -3.53 24.83
CA GLU A 473 -2.14 -3.69 25.08
C GLU A 473 -1.36 -2.56 24.41
N VAL A 474 -1.47 -1.44 25.12
CA VAL A 474 -0.37 -0.57 25.48
C VAL A 474 0.97 -1.34 25.58
N SER A 475 1.94 -0.92 24.77
CA SER A 475 3.40 -1.11 24.95
C SER A 475 4.00 -2.54 24.75
N THR A 476 5.14 -2.58 24.05
CA THR A 476 6.19 -3.64 24.06
C THR A 476 6.30 -4.72 22.96
N HIS A 477 5.35 -4.90 22.04
CA HIS A 477 5.54 -5.92 20.98
C HIS A 477 6.68 -5.54 20.02
N LYS A 478 7.82 -6.25 20.12
CA LYS A 478 8.95 -6.11 19.18
C LYS A 478 8.52 -6.56 17.77
N PRO A 479 8.98 -5.86 16.71
CA PRO A 479 8.76 -6.30 15.34
C PRO A 479 9.19 -7.76 15.15
N LYS A 480 8.56 -8.47 14.20
CA LYS A 480 8.95 -9.83 13.78
C LYS A 480 9.19 -9.85 12.27
N TYR A 481 10.02 -10.78 11.79
CA TYR A 481 10.48 -10.86 10.40
C TYR A 481 11.16 -9.60 9.84
N MET A 482 11.58 -8.67 10.70
CA MET A 482 12.36 -7.51 10.30
C MET A 482 13.85 -7.84 10.35
N LEU A 483 14.58 -7.35 9.35
CA LEU A 483 16.03 -7.45 9.30
C LEU A 483 16.64 -6.88 10.58
N SER A 484 17.42 -7.67 11.30
CA SER A 484 18.05 -7.28 12.56
C SER A 484 19.55 -7.14 12.43
N GLU A 485 20.19 -7.88 11.51
CA GLU A 485 21.64 -7.82 11.30
C GLU A 485 22.00 -8.11 9.85
N ILE A 486 22.98 -7.37 9.32
CA ILE A 486 23.73 -7.71 8.12
C ILE A 486 25.18 -7.97 8.54
N THR A 487 25.70 -9.14 8.23
CA THR A 487 27.13 -9.43 8.29
C THR A 487 27.74 -9.26 6.89
N ASN A 488 28.75 -8.41 6.79
CA ASN A 488 29.47 -8.17 5.53
C ASN A 488 30.54 -9.24 5.27
N PRO A 489 31.11 -9.31 4.04
CA PRO A 489 32.12 -10.31 3.67
C PRO A 489 33.40 -10.31 4.51
N PHE A 490 33.66 -9.23 5.25
CA PHE A 490 34.87 -9.04 6.05
C PHE A 490 34.62 -9.26 7.55
N GLY A 491 33.43 -9.77 7.92
CA GLY A 491 33.04 -10.07 9.30
C GLY A 491 32.52 -8.86 10.10
N GLY A 492 32.49 -7.66 9.50
CA GLY A 492 31.84 -6.50 10.11
C GLY A 492 30.32 -6.67 10.11
N LYS A 493 29.66 -6.12 11.13
CA LYS A 493 28.22 -6.27 11.34
C LYS A 493 27.53 -4.93 11.40
N THR A 494 26.33 -4.84 10.82
CA THR A 494 25.40 -3.73 11.02
C THR A 494 24.12 -4.28 11.63
N THR A 495 23.79 -3.85 12.84
CA THR A 495 22.57 -4.25 13.55
C THR A 495 21.54 -3.13 13.56
N TYR A 496 20.27 -3.49 13.43
CA TYR A 496 19.14 -2.58 13.38
C TYR A 496 18.18 -2.88 14.53
N GLU A 497 17.85 -1.85 15.31
CA GLU A 497 16.77 -1.91 16.29
C GLU A 497 15.59 -1.06 15.80
N PHE A 498 14.47 -1.72 15.56
CA PHE A 498 13.22 -1.09 15.14
C PHE A 498 12.24 -1.01 16.32
N GLU A 499 11.47 0.07 16.34
CA GLU A 499 10.36 0.27 17.28
C GLU A 499 9.07 0.64 16.53
N ASN A 500 7.93 0.52 17.20
CA ASN A 500 6.63 0.88 16.63
C ASN A 500 6.56 2.40 16.38
N ASN A 501 5.89 2.81 15.30
CA ASN A 501 5.49 4.20 15.17
C ASN A 501 4.47 4.59 16.26
N VAL A 502 4.49 5.85 16.69
CA VAL A 502 3.58 6.38 17.71
C VAL A 502 2.90 7.66 17.24
N ALA A 503 1.59 7.71 17.42
CA ALA A 503 0.74 8.87 17.20
C ALA A 503 -0.33 8.95 18.30
N TYR A 504 -0.63 10.14 18.80
CA TYR A 504 -1.58 10.37 19.91
C TYR A 504 -1.30 9.49 21.14
N ASN A 505 -0.02 9.36 21.50
CA ASN A 505 0.47 8.47 22.57
C ASN A 505 0.02 7.01 22.40
N SER A 506 -0.30 6.61 21.18
CA SER A 506 -0.77 5.27 20.81
C SER A 506 0.10 4.71 19.68
N ILE A 507 0.36 3.40 19.73
CA ILE A 507 1.08 2.70 18.65
C ILE A 507 0.26 2.77 17.36
N THR A 508 0.91 3.11 16.25
CA THR A 508 0.28 3.32 14.94
C THR A 508 1.04 2.58 13.82
N ASN A 509 0.71 2.88 12.57
CA ASN A 509 1.07 2.12 11.37
C ASN A 509 2.58 2.02 11.14
N GLY A 510 3.10 0.79 11.04
CA GLY A 510 4.49 0.48 10.67
C GLY A 510 5.54 0.71 11.78
N TYR A 511 6.81 0.61 11.39
CA TYR A 511 7.96 0.73 12.28
C TYR A 511 8.87 1.90 11.89
N ARG A 512 9.70 2.33 12.85
CA ARG A 512 10.79 3.30 12.67
C ARG A 512 12.07 2.76 13.28
N ILE A 513 13.21 3.24 12.78
CA ILE A 513 14.53 2.88 13.32
C ILE A 513 14.77 3.63 14.63
N ARG A 514 15.20 2.90 15.66
CA ARG A 514 15.63 3.44 16.95
C ARG A 514 17.14 3.54 17.00
N GLU A 515 17.83 2.51 16.52
CA GLU A 515 19.28 2.42 16.58
C GLU A 515 19.85 1.68 15.38
N ILE A 516 20.96 2.20 14.86
CA ILE A 516 21.85 1.48 13.95
C ILE A 516 23.21 1.39 14.62
N LYS A 517 23.73 0.17 14.77
CA LYS A 517 25.07 -0.05 15.32
C LYS A 517 25.91 -0.83 14.32
N GLN A 518 27.13 -0.34 14.08
CA GLN A 518 28.07 -0.90 13.12
C GLN A 518 29.34 -1.30 13.86
N THR A 519 29.77 -2.55 13.75
CA THR A 519 31.02 -3.04 14.34
C THR A 519 32.01 -3.39 13.25
N ASP A 520 33.25 -2.90 13.34
CA ASP A 520 34.36 -3.50 12.61
C ASP A 520 34.68 -4.86 13.25
N GLY A 521 35.14 -5.85 12.47
CA GLY A 521 35.43 -7.19 13.00
C GLY A 521 36.50 -7.23 14.11
N ALA A 522 37.09 -6.09 14.47
CA ALA A 522 38.05 -5.91 15.56
C ALA A 522 37.39 -5.44 16.88
N GLY A 523 36.08 -5.19 16.88
CA GLY A 523 35.29 -4.85 18.08
C GLY A 523 35.06 -3.36 18.30
N ASN A 524 35.60 -2.47 17.46
CA ASN A 524 35.21 -1.06 17.50
C ASN A 524 33.83 -0.92 16.88
N TYR A 525 33.05 0.05 17.37
CA TYR A 525 31.72 0.28 16.83
C TYR A 525 31.33 1.74 16.77
N GLN A 526 30.58 2.08 15.73
CA GLN A 526 29.83 3.32 15.64
C GLN A 526 28.36 3.03 15.94
N ARG A 527 27.71 3.91 16.69
CA ARG A 527 26.29 3.80 17.03
C ARG A 527 25.58 5.07 16.62
N LYS A 528 24.46 4.96 15.92
CA LYS A 528 23.54 6.06 15.62
C LYS A 528 22.22 5.80 16.33
N THR A 529 21.74 6.74 17.16
CA THR A 529 20.43 6.66 17.82
C THR A 529 19.49 7.74 17.27
N TYR A 530 18.20 7.42 17.24
CA TYR A 530 17.17 8.28 16.68
C TYR A 530 16.06 8.49 17.72
N THR A 531 15.76 9.74 18.01
CA THR A 531 14.60 10.12 18.83
C THR A 531 13.64 10.94 18.00
N TYR A 532 12.34 10.76 18.26
CA TYR A 532 11.27 11.35 17.47
C TYR A 532 10.45 12.31 18.33
N GLY A 533 9.98 13.40 17.73
CA GLY A 533 9.20 14.43 18.41
C GLY A 533 10.03 15.36 19.30
N ASP A 534 9.38 15.95 20.31
CA ASP A 534 10.00 16.98 21.18
C ASP A 534 10.93 16.42 22.26
N ASN A 535 11.09 15.10 22.34
CA ASN A 535 11.93 14.46 23.34
C ASN A 535 13.42 14.50 22.91
N ASP A 536 14.27 15.13 23.74
CA ASP A 536 15.73 15.24 23.55
C ASP A 536 16.52 14.34 24.53
N ASP A 537 15.95 13.21 24.98
CA ASP A 537 16.63 12.28 25.88
C ASP A 537 17.15 11.02 25.15
N ASP A 538 18.38 10.62 25.46
CA ASP A 538 19.11 9.46 24.91
C ASP A 538 19.06 8.24 25.86
N THR A 539 18.27 8.30 26.94
CA THR A 539 18.08 7.16 27.84
C THR A 539 17.29 6.02 27.17
N VAL A 540 17.63 4.78 27.57
CA VAL A 540 16.91 3.58 27.16
C VAL A 540 15.55 3.57 27.86
N HIS A 541 14.51 4.10 27.22
CA HIS A 541 13.15 3.92 27.69
C HIS A 541 12.52 2.61 27.19
N PRO A 542 11.73 1.92 28.03
CA PRO A 542 10.93 0.76 27.63
C PRO A 542 9.70 1.16 26.79
N ASP A 543 9.31 2.43 26.82
CA ASP A 543 8.20 2.99 26.04
C ASP A 543 8.71 3.82 24.85
N PRO A 544 7.99 3.79 23.71
CA PRO A 544 8.43 4.50 22.51
C PRO A 544 8.48 6.01 22.75
N LEU A 545 9.69 6.56 22.72
CA LEU A 545 9.99 7.95 22.99
C LEU A 545 9.49 8.84 21.84
N GLY A 546 8.54 9.72 22.11
CA GLY A 546 8.23 10.86 21.24
C GLY A 546 6.76 11.23 21.08
N SER A 547 6.33 12.37 21.63
CA SER A 547 5.00 12.97 21.47
C SER A 547 4.96 14.14 20.48
N GLY A 548 5.89 14.18 19.51
CA GLY A 548 5.87 15.12 18.38
C GLY A 548 5.64 14.35 17.08
N TYR A 549 4.38 14.08 16.78
CA TYR A 549 3.96 13.38 15.58
C TYR A 549 3.01 14.27 14.79
N VAL A 550 2.97 14.04 13.49
CA VAL A 550 1.85 14.48 12.68
C VAL A 550 1.16 13.23 12.17
N SER A 551 0.02 12.91 12.78
CA SER A 551 -0.87 11.87 12.28
C SER A 551 -1.71 12.48 11.17
N ASN A 552 -1.61 11.92 9.97
CA ASN A 552 -2.34 12.40 8.79
C ASN A 552 -3.82 12.02 8.76
N SER A 553 -4.30 11.44 9.85
CA SER A 553 -5.71 11.24 10.10
C SER A 553 -6.03 11.69 11.52
N TYR A 554 -6.83 12.75 11.63
CA TYR A 554 -7.51 13.11 12.88
C TYR A 554 -8.41 11.94 13.37
N PHE A 555 -8.71 11.02 12.45
CA PHE A 555 -9.37 9.74 12.68
C PHE A 555 -8.50 8.64 12.06
N ALA A 556 -7.47 8.16 12.74
CA ALA A 556 -6.96 6.81 12.49
C ALA A 556 -8.12 5.86 12.81
N THR A 557 -9.03 5.73 11.85
CA THR A 557 -10.35 5.16 12.05
C THR A 557 -10.13 3.70 12.43
N PRO A 558 -10.57 3.25 13.61
CA PRO A 558 -10.51 1.83 13.93
C PRO A 558 -11.22 1.04 12.84
N LEU A 559 -10.80 -0.21 12.64
CA LEU A 559 -11.37 -1.14 11.65
C LEU A 559 -12.91 -1.25 11.73
N SER A 560 -13.51 -0.87 12.86
CA SER A 560 -14.95 -0.76 13.06
C SER A 560 -15.67 0.26 12.18
N ASN A 561 -14.98 1.26 11.65
CA ASN A 561 -15.55 2.20 10.67
C ASN A 561 -15.71 1.60 9.27
N TYR A 562 -15.17 0.39 9.05
CA TYR A 562 -15.29 -0.36 7.80
C TYR A 562 -16.34 -1.48 7.89
N ILE A 563 -17.09 -1.54 9.01
CA ILE A 563 -18.31 -2.34 9.09
C ILE A 563 -19.34 -1.64 8.21
N ARG A 564 -19.64 -2.26 7.07
CA ARG A 564 -20.73 -1.79 6.21
C ARG A 564 -22.04 -2.38 6.75
N GLN A 565 -22.82 -1.54 7.42
CA GLN A 565 -24.20 -1.86 7.77
C GLN A 565 -25.10 -1.55 6.57
N GLY A 566 -25.75 -2.58 6.06
CA GLY A 566 -26.69 -2.52 4.95
C GLY A 566 -28.03 -3.14 5.30
N VAL A 567 -28.90 -3.26 4.30
CA VAL A 567 -30.16 -3.98 4.40
C VAL A 567 -30.33 -4.97 3.27
N GLU A 568 -30.84 -6.16 3.56
CA GLU A 568 -31.27 -7.12 2.55
C GLU A 568 -32.80 -7.09 2.42
N ILE A 569 -33.29 -7.00 1.20
CA ILE A 569 -34.71 -6.97 0.85
C ILE A 569 -35.16 -8.38 0.45
N GLY A 570 -36.25 -8.87 1.05
CA GLY A 570 -36.92 -10.12 0.68
C GLY A 570 -38.44 -9.99 0.66
N VAL A 571 -39.11 -10.90 -0.05
CA VAL A 571 -40.57 -11.00 -0.16
C VAL A 571 -41.01 -12.36 0.36
N LEU A 572 -42.02 -12.46 1.23
CA LEU A 572 -42.49 -13.77 1.69
C LEU A 572 -42.96 -14.67 0.52
N PRO A 573 -42.71 -15.99 0.55
CA PRO A 573 -42.98 -16.91 -0.56
C PRO A 573 -44.44 -16.96 -1.05
N ASP A 574 -45.37 -16.53 -0.22
CA ASP A 574 -46.79 -16.86 -0.29
C ASP A 574 -47.70 -15.73 -0.82
N ASN A 575 -47.15 -14.60 -1.28
CA ASN A 575 -47.89 -13.61 -2.08
C ASN A 575 -46.95 -12.60 -2.79
N LEU A 576 -46.46 -13.00 -3.97
CA LEU A 576 -45.67 -12.17 -4.88
C LEU A 576 -46.51 -10.97 -5.37
N GLY A 577 -46.45 -9.84 -4.67
CA GLY A 577 -47.09 -8.58 -5.09
C GLY A 577 -47.73 -7.73 -3.99
N ASP A 578 -47.79 -8.20 -2.73
CA ASP A 578 -48.31 -7.41 -1.61
C ASP A 578 -47.18 -6.72 -0.81
N PRO A 579 -47.14 -5.37 -0.74
CA PRO A 579 -46.19 -4.63 0.07
C PRO A 579 -46.15 -4.98 1.56
N SER A 580 -47.22 -5.55 2.12
CA SER A 580 -47.24 -5.99 3.51
C SER A 580 -46.39 -7.23 3.80
N ASN A 581 -45.90 -7.91 2.77
CA ASN A 581 -45.10 -9.15 2.87
C ASN A 581 -43.60 -8.91 2.65
N TRP A 582 -43.17 -7.65 2.70
CA TRP A 582 -41.77 -7.28 2.51
C TRP A 582 -41.01 -7.34 3.82
N MET A 583 -39.75 -7.77 3.75
CA MET A 583 -38.86 -7.83 4.90
C MET A 583 -37.53 -7.16 4.58
N LEU A 584 -37.06 -6.33 5.52
CA LEU A 584 -35.70 -5.81 5.52
C LEU A 584 -34.91 -6.54 6.62
N PHE A 585 -33.75 -7.09 6.27
CA PHE A 585 -32.82 -7.69 7.23
C PHE A 585 -31.62 -6.76 7.38
N ASN A 586 -31.17 -6.48 8.61
CA ASN A 586 -29.88 -5.83 8.78
C ASN A 586 -28.80 -6.79 8.31
N THR A 587 -27.92 -6.29 7.45
CA THR A 587 -26.71 -7.01 7.04
C THR A 587 -25.49 -6.27 7.54
N TYR A 588 -24.56 -6.99 8.16
CA TYR A 588 -23.24 -6.47 8.44
C TYR A 588 -22.26 -7.18 7.53
N ASN A 589 -21.58 -6.41 6.69
CA ASN A 589 -20.47 -6.93 5.91
C ASN A 589 -19.17 -6.46 6.57
N ILE A 590 -18.44 -7.42 7.11
CA ILE A 590 -17.14 -7.20 7.73
C ILE A 590 -16.10 -7.72 6.74
N ASN A 591 -15.57 -6.81 5.93
CA ASN A 591 -14.55 -7.10 4.93
C ASN A 591 -13.16 -6.95 5.51
N ASN A 592 -12.24 -7.82 5.11
CA ASN A 592 -10.84 -7.43 5.08
C ASN A 592 -10.66 -6.45 3.90
N GLN A 593 -10.14 -5.25 4.16
CA GLN A 593 -10.17 -4.14 3.21
C GLN A 593 -9.58 -4.47 1.84
N SER A 594 -10.21 -3.97 0.77
CA SER A 594 -9.57 -3.96 -0.55
C SER A 594 -8.39 -2.98 -0.57
N GLU A 595 -7.36 -3.26 -1.38
CA GLU A 595 -6.19 -2.35 -1.51
C GLU A 595 -6.59 -0.94 -1.97
N ALA A 596 -7.64 -0.82 -2.78
CA ALA A 596 -8.19 0.47 -3.19
C ALA A 596 -8.76 1.26 -2.01
N GLU A 597 -9.47 0.61 -1.07
CA GLU A 597 -9.99 1.23 0.15
C GLU A 597 -8.86 1.61 1.12
N LYS A 598 -7.84 0.76 1.28
CA LYS A 598 -6.64 1.09 2.06
C LYS A 598 -5.94 2.33 1.51
N GLU A 599 -5.82 2.41 0.20
CA GLU A 599 -5.18 3.54 -0.48
C GLU A 599 -6.03 4.81 -0.42
N LEU A 600 -7.36 4.71 -0.47
CA LEU A 600 -8.28 5.84 -0.29
C LEU A 600 -8.27 6.36 1.15
N ALA A 601 -8.24 5.46 2.13
CA ALA A 601 -8.02 5.80 3.54
C ALA A 601 -6.59 6.30 3.82
N GLY A 602 -5.76 6.41 2.79
CA GLY A 602 -4.39 6.85 2.87
C GLY A 602 -3.48 5.87 3.61
N ILE A 603 -3.92 4.67 3.99
CA ILE A 603 -3.12 3.71 4.79
C ILE A 603 -1.80 3.37 4.08
N ASN A 604 -1.82 3.23 2.75
CA ASN A 604 -0.63 2.99 1.92
C ASN A 604 0.21 4.27 1.69
N GLU A 605 -0.36 5.45 1.88
CA GLU A 605 0.30 6.77 1.74
C GLU A 605 0.78 7.35 3.09
N ASN A 606 0.26 6.82 4.19
CA ASN A 606 0.48 7.26 5.56
C ASN A 606 1.68 6.53 6.16
N GLY A 607 2.88 6.92 5.71
CA GLY A 607 4.01 6.92 6.61
C GLY A 607 3.67 7.81 7.82
N VAL A 608 4.02 7.36 9.02
CA VAL A 608 3.93 8.24 10.19
C VAL A 608 5.04 9.26 10.07
N TYR A 609 4.66 10.54 10.01
CA TYR A 609 5.61 11.61 9.86
C TYR A 609 5.91 12.29 11.19
N TYR A 610 7.17 12.59 11.41
CA TYR A 610 7.63 13.28 12.61
C TYR A 610 8.02 14.71 12.27
N ASN A 611 7.42 15.67 12.97
CA ASN A 611 7.76 17.08 12.83
C ASN A 611 9.17 17.39 13.35
N ARG A 612 9.73 16.51 14.19
CA ARG A 612 11.10 16.60 14.67
C ARG A 612 11.73 15.21 14.78
N VAL A 613 12.96 15.08 14.29
CA VAL A 613 13.79 13.88 14.46
C VAL A 613 15.19 14.29 14.86
N THR A 614 15.73 13.66 15.89
CA THR A 614 17.08 13.90 16.38
C THR A 614 17.92 12.65 16.17
N GLU A 615 18.98 12.80 15.38
CA GLU A 615 20.03 11.79 15.21
C GLU A 615 21.19 12.12 16.14
N ARG A 616 21.71 11.11 16.85
CA ARG A 616 22.94 11.22 17.63
C ARG A 616 23.92 10.16 17.17
N ILE A 617 25.16 10.57 16.91
CA ILE A 617 26.23 9.70 16.43
C ILE A 617 27.27 9.54 17.54
N TYR A 618 27.67 8.30 17.80
CA TYR A 618 28.65 7.91 18.82
C TYR A 618 29.76 7.07 18.20
N ASN A 619 30.98 7.24 18.70
CA ASN A 619 32.08 6.29 18.52
C ASN A 619 32.27 5.52 19.83
N GLY A 620 31.89 4.25 19.85
CA GLY A 620 31.69 3.51 21.09
C GLY A 620 30.60 4.16 21.95
N GLN A 621 30.98 4.59 23.16
CA GLN A 621 30.13 5.38 24.06
C GLN A 621 30.39 6.89 23.96
N VAL A 622 31.36 7.33 23.16
CA VAL A 622 31.76 8.74 23.06
C VAL A 622 30.83 9.47 22.10
N PRO A 623 30.09 10.51 22.53
CA PRO A 623 29.26 11.30 21.63
C PRO A 623 30.11 12.10 20.63
N LEU A 624 29.74 12.08 19.35
CA LEU A 624 30.40 12.82 18.28
C LEU A 624 29.58 14.04 17.83
N THR A 625 28.39 13.78 17.30
CA THR A 625 27.53 14.83 16.71
C THR A 625 26.06 14.55 17.01
N LYS A 626 25.28 15.63 17.17
CA LYS A 626 23.82 15.59 17.24
C LYS A 626 23.26 16.43 16.10
N ILE A 627 22.28 15.91 15.37
CA ILE A 627 21.60 16.64 14.29
C ILE A 627 20.09 16.56 14.53
N GLU A 628 19.44 17.72 14.59
CA GLU A 628 17.99 17.83 14.72
C GLU A 628 17.39 18.29 13.40
N PHE A 629 16.49 17.48 12.84
CA PHE A 629 15.71 17.77 11.65
C PHE A 629 14.31 18.18 12.07
N VAL A 630 13.88 19.37 11.66
CA VAL A 630 12.54 19.90 11.93
C VAL A 630 11.81 20.02 10.61
N PHE A 631 10.70 19.29 10.49
CA PHE A 631 9.83 19.30 9.32
C PHE A 631 8.59 20.16 9.60
N ASP A 632 7.91 20.63 8.56
CA ASP A 632 6.58 21.18 8.80
C ASP A 632 5.58 20.13 9.26
N THR A 633 4.60 20.64 9.99
CA THR A 633 3.42 19.87 10.36
C THR A 633 2.59 19.60 9.11
N ALA A 634 2.26 18.33 8.87
CA ALA A 634 1.40 17.91 7.78
C ALA A 634 0.01 18.57 7.80
N GLN A 635 -0.54 18.76 6.60
CA GLN A 635 -1.97 18.96 6.43
C GLN A 635 -2.67 17.60 6.43
N ASN A 636 -3.94 17.54 6.86
CA ASN A 636 -4.72 16.32 6.82
C ASN A 636 -4.71 15.77 5.38
N ILE A 637 -4.18 14.56 5.19
CA ILE A 637 -4.15 13.91 3.88
C ILE A 637 -5.53 13.39 3.52
N VAL A 638 -6.33 13.03 4.52
CA VAL A 638 -7.70 12.54 4.34
C VAL A 638 -8.60 13.26 5.33
N GLU A 639 -9.63 13.94 4.84
CA GLU A 639 -10.72 14.44 5.66
C GLU A 639 -11.90 13.49 5.53
N ALA A 640 -12.59 13.25 6.64
CA ALA A 640 -13.76 12.38 6.67
C ALA A 640 -14.83 12.92 7.61
N ALA A 641 -16.09 12.66 7.28
CA ALA A 641 -17.26 13.04 8.05
C ALA A 641 -18.20 11.83 8.23
N PRO A 642 -18.99 11.78 9.31
CA PRO A 642 -20.00 10.74 9.48
C PRO A 642 -21.01 10.77 8.33
N TYR A 643 -21.35 9.60 7.81
CA TYR A 643 -22.36 9.45 6.77
C TYR A 643 -23.74 9.85 7.30
N THR A 644 -24.52 10.60 6.52
CA THR A 644 -25.81 11.15 6.98
C THR A 644 -27.04 10.52 6.31
N ARG A 645 -26.84 9.72 5.26
CA ARG A 645 -27.92 9.06 4.50
C ARG A 645 -28.24 7.68 5.06
N ASN A 646 -29.49 7.24 4.88
CA ASN A 646 -29.97 5.91 5.31
C ASN A 646 -29.71 5.62 6.80
N LEU A 647 -29.79 6.65 7.65
CA LEU A 647 -29.52 6.53 9.09
C LEU A 647 -30.58 5.74 9.84
N SER A 648 -31.83 5.74 9.39
CA SER A 648 -32.94 5.14 10.13
C SER A 648 -33.93 4.42 9.20
N PRO A 649 -33.50 3.35 8.49
CA PRO A 649 -34.42 2.56 7.67
C PRO A 649 -35.57 1.98 8.51
N LEU A 650 -36.75 1.91 7.90
CA LEU A 650 -37.94 1.32 8.51
C LEU A 650 -37.94 -0.17 8.20
N ILE A 651 -37.61 -1.01 9.19
CA ILE A 651 -37.63 -2.45 9.01
C ILE A 651 -39.06 -2.94 9.24
N ALA A 652 -39.68 -3.46 8.17
CA ALA A 652 -41.01 -4.05 8.22
C ALA A 652 -41.08 -5.14 9.32
N GLY A 653 -42.07 -5.03 10.21
CA GLY A 653 -42.24 -5.91 11.37
C GLY A 653 -41.31 -5.67 12.56
N ARG A 654 -40.35 -4.74 12.49
CA ARG A 654 -39.51 -4.31 13.63
C ARG A 654 -39.60 -2.81 13.96
N GLY A 655 -40.18 -2.00 13.08
CA GLY A 655 -40.22 -0.55 13.21
C GLY A 655 -38.92 0.11 12.74
N THR A 656 -38.76 1.41 13.04
CA THR A 656 -37.58 2.18 12.64
C THR A 656 -36.36 1.72 13.42
N ILE A 657 -35.31 1.29 12.71
CA ILE A 657 -34.02 0.94 13.33
C ILE A 657 -32.97 1.90 12.79
N SER A 658 -32.19 2.50 13.69
CA SER A 658 -31.08 3.36 13.29
C SER A 658 -29.83 2.56 13.01
N ARG A 659 -28.98 3.04 12.08
CA ARG A 659 -27.63 2.54 11.91
C ARG A 659 -26.93 2.57 13.25
N GLN A 660 -26.52 1.40 13.72
CA GLN A 660 -25.65 1.27 14.88
C GLN A 660 -24.23 1.68 14.51
N TYR A 661 -23.88 1.51 13.23
CA TYR A 661 -22.57 1.84 12.68
C TYR A 661 -22.75 2.82 11.53
N VAL A 662 -22.38 4.06 11.80
CA VAL A 662 -22.36 5.12 10.79
C VAL A 662 -20.98 5.11 10.13
N PRO A 663 -20.86 4.72 8.84
CA PRO A 663 -19.58 4.75 8.16
C PRO A 663 -19.08 6.18 8.04
N MET A 664 -17.77 6.35 7.86
CA MET A 664 -17.17 7.65 7.58
C MET A 664 -17.10 7.84 6.05
N ALA A 665 -17.70 8.90 5.53
CA ALA A 665 -17.48 9.36 4.17
C ALA A 665 -16.18 10.14 4.11
N VAL A 666 -15.30 9.79 3.17
CA VAL A 666 -14.12 10.60 2.87
C VAL A 666 -14.61 11.84 2.13
N THR A 667 -14.27 13.03 2.60
CA THR A 667 -14.73 14.29 1.96
C THR A 667 -13.64 14.92 1.10
N SER A 668 -12.37 14.69 1.43
CA SER A 668 -11.24 15.11 0.62
C SER A 668 -10.04 14.18 0.83
N VAL A 669 -9.26 14.00 -0.24
CA VAL A 669 -7.99 13.24 -0.24
C VAL A 669 -6.93 14.09 -0.92
N MET A 670 -5.87 14.40 -0.18
CA MET A 670 -4.73 15.16 -0.66
C MET A 670 -3.61 14.21 -1.12
N LEU A 671 -3.38 14.11 -2.42
CA LEU A 671 -2.27 13.35 -2.97
C LEU A 671 -1.02 14.22 -3.15
N GLY A 672 0.15 13.59 -3.02
CA GLY A 672 1.45 14.19 -3.31
C GLY A 672 2.11 14.94 -2.14
N TYR A 673 1.44 15.10 -1.00
CA TYR A 673 2.02 15.81 0.14
C TYR A 673 3.21 15.06 0.75
N ARG A 674 4.33 15.77 0.94
CA ARG A 674 5.48 15.33 1.75
C ARG A 674 5.87 16.43 2.74
N PRO A 675 6.18 16.09 4.00
CA PRO A 675 6.69 17.08 4.94
C PRO A 675 8.03 17.64 4.45
N GLU A 676 8.13 18.96 4.45
CA GLU A 676 9.34 19.64 4.00
C GLU A 676 10.23 19.97 5.19
N LEU A 677 11.53 19.73 5.05
CA LEU A 677 12.52 20.06 6.07
C LEU A 677 12.58 21.58 6.24
N LYS A 678 12.14 22.13 7.38
CA LYS A 678 12.18 23.56 7.71
C LYS A 678 13.48 23.99 8.34
N GLU A 679 14.00 23.18 9.26
CA GLU A 679 15.26 23.47 9.94
C GLU A 679 16.12 22.21 10.06
N LYS A 680 17.44 22.39 9.96
CA LYS A 680 18.43 21.40 10.35
C LYS A 680 19.42 22.06 11.29
N ASN A 681 19.45 21.61 12.54
CA ASN A 681 20.35 22.11 13.57
C ASN A 681 21.45 21.06 13.83
N SER A 682 22.71 21.41 13.64
CA SER A 682 23.85 20.54 13.97
C SER A 682 24.56 21.01 15.23
N TYR A 683 24.92 20.05 16.07
CA TYR A 683 25.53 20.27 17.38
C TYR A 683 26.80 19.41 17.52
N VAL A 684 27.75 19.95 18.27
CA VAL A 684 28.99 19.27 18.70
C VAL A 684 28.98 19.10 20.21
N PHE A 685 29.61 18.04 20.69
CA PHE A 685 29.69 17.78 22.13
C PHE A 685 30.95 18.44 22.72
N ILE A 686 30.77 19.46 23.57
CA ILE A 686 31.86 20.22 24.21
C ILE A 686 31.59 20.33 25.72
N ASN A 687 32.59 20.00 26.53
CA ASN A 687 32.55 20.11 28.01
C ASN A 687 31.29 19.48 28.64
N GLY A 688 30.87 18.32 28.15
CA GLY A 688 29.70 17.58 28.68
C GLY A 688 28.34 18.09 28.20
N THR A 689 28.29 19.02 27.25
CA THR A 689 27.05 19.61 26.73
C THR A 689 27.02 19.68 25.21
N TRP A 690 25.83 19.54 24.62
CA TRP A 690 25.63 19.75 23.18
C TRP A 690 25.58 21.24 22.86
N LYS A 691 26.48 21.70 22.00
CA LYS A 691 26.61 23.09 21.57
C LYS A 691 26.22 23.21 20.10
N LYS A 692 25.28 24.10 19.80
CA LYS A 692 24.81 24.34 18.44
C LYS A 692 25.97 24.93 17.64
N GLN A 693 26.29 24.32 16.51
CA GLN A 693 27.36 24.74 15.60
C GLN A 693 26.80 25.35 14.31
N LEU A 694 25.72 24.77 13.78
CA LEU A 694 25.13 25.14 12.50
C LEU A 694 23.61 25.12 12.60
N LYS A 695 22.94 26.12 12.03
CA LYS A 695 21.50 26.09 11.73
C LYS A 695 21.30 26.34 10.24
N GLU A 696 20.62 25.43 9.58
CA GLU A 696 20.15 25.58 8.21
C GLU A 696 18.62 25.78 8.25
N GLU A 697 18.12 26.84 7.61
CA GLU A 697 16.69 27.16 7.51
C GLU A 697 16.24 27.13 6.06
N TYR A 698 15.08 26.53 5.81
CA TYR A 698 14.59 26.25 4.47
C TYR A 698 13.19 26.85 4.30
N LYS A 699 13.06 27.75 3.31
CA LYS A 699 11.78 28.37 2.98
C LYS A 699 11.26 27.81 1.66
N TYR A 700 10.04 27.29 1.70
CA TYR A 700 9.34 26.75 0.54
C TYR A 700 8.20 27.67 0.14
N ARG A 701 7.72 27.53 -1.09
CA ARG A 701 6.47 28.17 -1.53
C ARG A 701 5.29 27.66 -0.69
N SER A 702 4.46 28.57 -0.20
CA SER A 702 3.26 28.22 0.58
C SER A 702 2.16 27.61 -0.29
N PHE A 703 1.34 26.76 0.30
CA PHE A 703 0.09 26.31 -0.31
C PHE A 703 -0.91 27.46 -0.37
N THR A 704 -1.41 27.77 -1.57
CA THR A 704 -2.56 28.64 -1.80
C THR A 704 -3.53 27.92 -2.74
N PRO A 705 -4.84 28.19 -2.67
CA PRO A 705 -5.84 27.63 -3.60
C PRO A 705 -5.53 27.80 -5.08
N GLU A 706 -4.73 28.80 -5.42
CA GLU A 706 -4.28 29.06 -6.79
C GLU A 706 -3.20 28.08 -7.28
N ASN A 707 -2.62 27.27 -6.39
CA ASN A 707 -1.46 26.41 -6.66
C ASN A 707 -1.73 24.90 -6.54
N TYR A 708 -2.97 24.47 -6.28
CA TYR A 708 -3.36 23.05 -6.29
C TYR A 708 -4.52 22.79 -7.24
N SER A 709 -4.63 21.56 -7.74
CA SER A 709 -5.78 21.12 -8.54
C SER A 709 -6.71 20.28 -7.67
N SER A 710 -8.02 20.45 -7.81
CA SER A 710 -9.03 19.62 -7.13
C SER A 710 -9.88 18.91 -8.17
N TYR A 711 -10.06 17.61 -8.03
CA TYR A 711 -10.88 16.79 -8.91
C TYR A 711 -11.99 16.12 -8.10
N LYS A 712 -13.24 16.41 -8.46
CA LYS A 712 -14.40 15.84 -7.81
C LYS A 712 -14.60 14.39 -8.24
N ASN A 713 -14.63 13.48 -7.27
CA ASN A 713 -14.91 12.05 -7.45
C ASN A 713 -16.17 11.67 -6.67
N LEU A 714 -16.80 10.56 -7.07
CA LEU A 714 -17.95 9.98 -6.39
C LEU A 714 -17.57 8.58 -5.90
N SER A 715 -17.59 8.37 -4.59
CA SER A 715 -17.51 7.04 -3.99
C SER A 715 -18.92 6.46 -3.90
N ILE A 716 -19.10 5.19 -4.24
CA ILE A 716 -20.40 4.51 -4.20
C ILE A 716 -20.27 3.03 -3.81
N SER A 717 -21.28 2.52 -3.11
CA SER A 717 -21.41 1.13 -2.71
C SER A 717 -22.87 0.75 -2.47
N ASN A 718 -23.19 -0.55 -2.51
CA ASN A 718 -24.53 -1.03 -2.18
C ASN A 718 -24.82 -0.82 -0.68
N PHE A 719 -25.95 -0.17 -0.37
CA PHE A 719 -26.52 -0.15 0.96
C PHE A 719 -27.62 -1.21 1.09
N ALA A 720 -28.55 -1.22 0.14
CA ALA A 720 -29.59 -2.23 0.04
C ALA A 720 -29.18 -3.30 -0.98
N ILE A 721 -29.43 -4.57 -0.65
CA ILE A 721 -29.18 -5.74 -1.50
C ILE A 721 -30.45 -6.59 -1.58
N HIS A 722 -30.66 -7.36 -2.64
CA HIS A 722 -31.83 -8.24 -2.75
C HIS A 722 -31.43 -9.68 -2.45
N ASN A 723 -32.30 -10.41 -1.76
CA ASN A 723 -32.09 -11.82 -1.51
C ASN A 723 -32.47 -12.64 -2.77
N GLN A 724 -31.55 -13.46 -3.29
CA GLN A 724 -31.78 -14.28 -4.49
C GLN A 724 -32.92 -15.31 -4.32
N ASP A 725 -33.25 -15.71 -3.08
CA ASP A 725 -34.23 -16.76 -2.79
C ASP A 725 -35.70 -16.30 -2.93
N TYR A 726 -35.96 -15.01 -3.15
CA TYR A 726 -37.31 -14.43 -3.16
C TYR A 726 -37.57 -13.63 -4.45
N THR A 727 -37.95 -14.30 -5.54
CA THR A 727 -38.04 -13.68 -6.87
C THR A 727 -39.23 -12.72 -7.07
N ALA A 728 -38.90 -11.49 -7.48
CA ALA A 728 -39.67 -10.53 -8.29
C ALA A 728 -40.83 -9.73 -7.65
N GLY A 729 -40.88 -8.42 -7.98
CA GLY A 729 -42.10 -7.60 -7.90
C GLY A 729 -41.98 -6.16 -7.37
N MET A 730 -40.83 -5.76 -6.82
CA MET A 730 -40.71 -4.45 -6.15
C MET A 730 -40.12 -3.37 -7.07
N GLY A 731 -40.91 -2.34 -7.39
CA GLY A 731 -40.41 -1.12 -8.03
C GLY A 731 -39.60 -0.27 -7.04
N LEU A 732 -38.63 0.51 -7.53
CA LEU A 732 -37.80 1.36 -6.66
C LEU A 732 -38.63 2.41 -5.90
N GLU A 733 -39.65 3.01 -6.55
CA GLU A 733 -40.50 4.01 -5.89
C GLU A 733 -41.31 3.41 -4.73
N ASP A 734 -41.77 2.17 -4.85
CA ASP A 734 -42.50 1.53 -3.76
C ASP A 734 -41.57 1.17 -2.61
N LEU A 735 -40.32 0.78 -2.89
CA LEU A 735 -39.30 0.59 -1.86
C LEU A 735 -39.08 1.89 -1.07
N TYR A 736 -38.90 3.03 -1.74
CA TYR A 736 -38.67 4.31 -1.07
C TYR A 736 -39.89 4.87 -0.34
N SER A 737 -41.10 4.52 -0.80
CA SER A 737 -42.35 5.00 -0.21
C SER A 737 -42.76 4.18 1.01
N ASN A 738 -42.49 2.88 0.98
CA ASN A 738 -42.86 1.95 2.06
C ASN A 738 -41.73 1.75 3.08
N THR A 739 -40.56 2.31 2.84
CA THR A 739 -39.42 2.26 3.76
C THR A 739 -38.85 3.66 3.97
N ASN A 740 -38.14 3.88 5.08
CA ASN A 740 -37.34 5.09 5.28
C ASN A 740 -35.96 5.01 4.58
N ILE A 741 -35.80 4.14 3.59
CA ILE A 741 -34.59 4.11 2.77
C ILE A 741 -34.64 5.33 1.86
N ASP A 742 -33.63 6.18 1.99
CA ASP A 742 -33.48 7.32 1.11
C ASP A 742 -32.82 6.89 -0.21
N SER A 743 -31.81 6.02 -0.17
CA SER A 743 -31.08 5.51 -1.32
C SER A 743 -30.74 4.04 -1.15
N ILE A 744 -30.82 3.23 -2.22
CA ILE A 744 -30.30 1.86 -2.19
C ILE A 744 -28.76 1.81 -2.20
N PHE A 745 -28.10 2.94 -2.42
CA PHE A 745 -26.66 3.11 -2.38
C PHE A 745 -26.19 3.97 -1.21
N ASP A 746 -25.02 3.63 -0.68
CA ASP A 746 -24.17 4.56 0.06
C ASP A 746 -23.19 5.22 -0.92
N PHE A 747 -23.36 6.52 -1.14
CA PHE A 747 -22.53 7.33 -2.01
C PHE A 747 -22.17 8.71 -1.41
N HIS A 748 -21.02 9.26 -1.76
CA HIS A 748 -20.64 10.62 -1.37
C HIS A 748 -19.63 11.19 -2.36
N PHE A 749 -19.66 12.51 -2.54
CA PHE A 749 -18.59 13.20 -3.26
C PHE A 749 -17.37 13.38 -2.36
N TYR A 750 -16.20 13.28 -2.98
CA TYR A 750 -14.95 13.67 -2.36
C TYR A 750 -14.05 14.41 -3.34
N ASP A 751 -13.25 15.33 -2.81
CA ASP A 751 -12.29 16.09 -3.58
C ASP A 751 -10.92 15.41 -3.57
N LEU A 752 -10.40 15.08 -4.75
CA LEU A 752 -9.02 14.65 -4.92
C LEU A 752 -8.12 15.87 -5.14
N ILE A 753 -7.44 16.30 -4.09
CA ILE A 753 -6.58 17.48 -4.07
C ILE A 753 -5.15 17.07 -4.43
N ILE A 754 -4.60 17.66 -5.48
CA ILE A 754 -3.22 17.43 -5.92
C ILE A 754 -2.40 18.66 -5.59
N THR A 755 -1.54 18.51 -4.59
CA THR A 755 -0.77 19.62 -4.03
C THR A 755 0.45 20.02 -4.85
N GLY A 756 1.00 19.10 -5.64
CA GLY A 756 2.24 19.32 -6.39
C GLY A 756 3.47 19.57 -5.48
N PRO A 757 4.68 19.54 -6.06
CA PRO A 757 5.93 19.82 -5.34
C PRO A 757 5.97 21.22 -4.73
N ARG A 758 6.43 21.33 -3.48
CA ARG A 758 6.71 22.63 -2.87
C ARG A 758 8.12 23.08 -3.23
N LYS A 759 8.21 23.98 -4.20
CA LYS A 759 9.52 24.53 -4.61
C LYS A 759 10.24 25.22 -3.44
N LEU A 760 11.46 24.78 -3.14
CA LEU A 760 12.40 25.49 -2.26
C LEU A 760 12.72 26.87 -2.84
N LEU A 761 12.46 27.92 -2.08
CA LEU A 761 12.67 29.31 -2.47
C LEU A 761 14.03 29.83 -2.02
N ASN A 762 14.42 29.52 -0.77
CA ASN A 762 15.72 29.88 -0.24
C ASN A 762 16.18 28.92 0.86
N LYS A 763 17.50 28.90 1.07
CA LYS A 763 18.18 28.23 2.18
C LYS A 763 19.07 29.25 2.87
N THR A 764 18.89 29.45 4.16
CA THR A 764 19.74 30.31 5.00
C THR A 764 20.61 29.42 5.90
N VAL A 765 21.89 29.76 6.05
CA VAL A 765 22.82 29.02 6.91
C VAL A 765 23.41 29.98 7.93
N THR A 766 23.26 29.66 9.21
CA THR A 766 23.79 30.40 10.35
C THR A 766 24.84 29.56 11.05
N ASN A 767 26.07 30.05 11.10
CA ASN A 767 27.15 29.45 11.88
C ASN A 767 27.14 30.04 13.29
N TYR A 768 27.25 29.18 14.29
CA TYR A 768 27.42 29.58 15.68
C TYR A 768 28.89 29.38 16.03
N THR A 769 29.57 30.48 16.36
CA THR A 769 30.91 30.46 16.92
C THR A 769 30.78 30.51 18.43
N GLU A 770 31.14 29.43 19.12
CA GLU A 770 31.53 29.48 20.53
C GLU A 770 33.04 29.67 20.67
#